data_AF-A0A318HWN3-F1
#
_entry.id   AF-A0A318HWN3-F1
#
_cell.length_a   1.000
_cell.length_b   1.000
_cell.length_c   1.000
_cell.angle_alpha   90.00
_cell.angle_beta   90.00
_cell.angle_gamma   90.00
#
_symmetry.space_group_name_H-M   'P 1'
#
loop_
_entity.id
_entity.type
_entity.pdbx_description
1 polymer ?
#
loop_
_entity_poly.entity_id
_entity_poly.type
_entity_poly.pdbx_seq_one_letter_code
_entity_poly.pdbx_strand_id
1 'polypeptide(L)'
;MGTLHTILFGNPKQPIMQILRQAVFFVFLLGTVYGTFGQESSEMAKKEAEYYKIVDVPIPNDIVLEVGGLAFTDDDKLGVSTRRGEVWLIDKPYGPNPVYKRYAHGMHETLGLAYKDNGFYLSQRGELTRLDDRNGDGKADSYKTIYTWPLSGNYHDYSYGPLILPNGDMLVTLNLSWIGHGASLVKWRGWMLKITPEGEMTPIATGLRSPAGFNVNSEGDYFYTENQGDWVGSGRMTHLEVGDFAGNPEGLRWTDDPQSPLKLKQDEIEKQSGLSLYEYAKKIPALKAPAIWFPHTIQGISTSDILYDTTHGKFGPFEGQMFIGDQGHSKIMRVYMEKVNGVYQGASFLFREGFSSGILRMIWGSDSSMFVGMTSRGWASTGKAPYGLQRLEWTGKVPFEIKTMKALDDGFQLEFTQPVNKKLAGDVASYQMKSFTYQYHNTYGSPIVEEQPVMVHKAEVSPDGLSVKLTLHGMRLGFIHEIKIPDLTSGNGKKLLHNTGYYTLNEVPGGVLKSPQMTGIVKSGKSIVQPKRITKMPADWNNKSDQKLMIATKPGLKYDVEQVKVQRGAKVELTFNNNDDMMHNLVITQKGKESVDKVGQMALMLGLDGPDYNYVPDTDLVLYHTAIMQPETAETIYVKMPEEPGEYWIVCTFPGHSSVMRAKLIVQ
;
A
#
# COMPACT_ATOMS: atom_id res chain seq x y z
N MET A 1 -77.73 -9.75 12.97
CA MET A 1 -77.96 -11.15 13.39
C MET A 1 -76.63 -11.63 13.93
N GLY A 2 -76.41 -11.88 15.22
CA GLY A 2 -77.32 -12.41 16.24
C GLY A 2 -76.72 -13.72 16.77
N THR A 3 -75.59 -13.69 17.48
CA THR A 3 -75.50 -13.77 18.96
C THR A 3 -76.35 -14.87 19.62
N LEU A 4 -75.71 -15.87 20.22
CA LEU A 4 -76.14 -16.65 21.40
C LEU A 4 -74.93 -17.46 21.91
N HIS A 5 -74.62 -17.62 23.20
CA HIS A 5 -75.03 -16.95 24.45
C HIS A 5 -73.92 -17.26 25.52
N THR A 6 -73.48 -16.32 26.37
CA THR A 6 -74.01 -16.01 27.74
C THR A 6 -73.76 -17.17 28.74
N ILE A 7 -73.06 -17.00 29.89
CA ILE A 7 -73.54 -16.58 31.24
C ILE A 7 -72.26 -16.56 32.14
N LEU A 8 -71.81 -15.47 32.80
CA LEU A 8 -72.23 -14.88 34.11
C LEU A 8 -72.05 -15.87 35.31
N PHE A 9 -71.64 -15.54 36.54
CA PHE A 9 -71.24 -14.31 37.27
C PHE A 9 -70.34 -14.71 38.48
N GLY A 10 -69.58 -13.78 39.10
CA GLY A 10 -69.43 -13.78 40.59
C GLY A 10 -68.02 -13.65 41.21
N ASN A 11 -67.85 -12.65 42.08
CA ASN A 11 -66.70 -12.34 42.97
C ASN A 11 -66.95 -12.98 44.39
N PRO A 12 -66.09 -12.93 45.46
CA PRO A 12 -64.80 -12.24 45.62
C PRO A 12 -63.69 -12.89 46.55
N LYS A 13 -62.58 -12.14 46.71
CA LYS A 13 -61.56 -12.16 47.81
C LYS A 13 -60.47 -13.26 47.88
N GLN A 14 -59.24 -12.82 47.57
CA GLN A 14 -57.91 -13.38 47.91
C GLN A 14 -57.55 -13.18 49.41
N PRO A 15 -56.62 -13.94 50.03
CA PRO A 15 -55.16 -13.86 49.75
C PRO A 15 -54.32 -15.15 49.83
N ILE A 16 -53.26 -15.24 49.03
CA ILE A 16 -51.84 -15.47 49.44
C ILE A 16 -50.93 -15.52 48.18
N MET A 17 -49.80 -14.82 48.28
CA MET A 17 -48.69 -14.71 47.31
C MET A 17 -47.94 -16.04 47.07
N GLN A 18 -47.21 -16.29 45.98
CA GLN A 18 -47.16 -15.68 44.63
C GLN A 18 -46.30 -16.63 43.76
N ILE A 19 -46.90 -17.47 42.91
CA ILE A 19 -46.19 -18.14 41.80
C ILE A 19 -47.17 -18.25 40.63
N LEU A 20 -46.94 -17.50 39.55
CA LEU A 20 -47.57 -17.81 38.27
C LEU A 20 -46.80 -17.18 37.09
N ARG A 21 -46.40 -18.06 36.17
CA ARG A 21 -46.06 -17.69 34.79
C ARG A 21 -47.33 -17.20 34.10
N GLN A 22 -47.32 -15.99 33.53
CA GLN A 22 -48.17 -15.69 32.37
C GLN A 22 -47.38 -14.88 31.34
N ALA A 23 -47.60 -15.21 30.07
CA ALA A 23 -47.04 -14.49 28.94
C ALA A 23 -47.77 -13.15 28.77
N VAL A 24 -47.01 -12.07 28.59
CA VAL A 24 -47.52 -10.78 28.14
C VAL A 24 -47.05 -10.58 26.71
N PHE A 25 -48.01 -10.48 25.77
CA PHE A 25 -47.74 -10.04 24.41
C PHE A 25 -47.39 -8.55 24.44
N PHE A 26 -46.09 -8.23 24.46
CA PHE A 26 -45.61 -6.91 24.07
C PHE A 26 -45.34 -6.89 22.56
N VAL A 27 -46.12 -6.10 21.84
CA VAL A 27 -45.81 -5.73 20.45
C VAL A 27 -44.60 -4.78 20.51
N PHE A 28 -43.40 -5.35 20.46
CA PHE A 28 -42.21 -4.57 20.17
C PHE A 28 -42.23 -4.20 18.68
N LEU A 29 -42.40 -2.91 18.41
CA LEU A 29 -42.03 -2.34 17.11
C LEU A 29 -40.50 -2.42 17.01
N LEU A 30 -40.00 -3.54 16.51
CA LEU A 30 -38.60 -3.71 16.13
C LEU A 30 -38.34 -2.85 14.89
N GLY A 31 -38.14 -1.55 15.12
CA GLY A 31 -37.42 -0.73 14.17
C GLY A 31 -36.03 -1.31 14.02
N THR A 32 -35.79 -2.03 12.93
CA THR A 32 -34.48 -2.52 12.54
C THR A 32 -33.60 -1.34 12.16
N VAL A 33 -33.05 -0.69 13.19
CA VAL A 33 -31.87 0.15 13.03
C VAL A 33 -30.76 -0.77 12.54
N TYR A 34 -30.56 -0.81 11.23
CA TYR A 34 -29.35 -1.31 10.62
C TYR A 34 -28.21 -0.39 11.07
N GLY A 35 -27.67 -0.68 12.26
CA GLY A 35 -26.41 -0.13 12.70
C GLY A 35 -25.34 -0.63 11.74
N THR A 36 -25.04 0.17 10.73
CA THR A 36 -23.80 0.03 9.97
C THR A 36 -22.67 0.07 10.99
N PHE A 37 -22.01 -1.07 11.21
CA PHE A 37 -20.69 -1.11 11.85
C PHE A 37 -19.70 -0.43 10.91
N GLY A 38 -19.77 0.90 10.86
CA GLY A 38 -18.78 1.73 10.21
C GLY A 38 -17.44 1.47 10.88
N GLN A 39 -16.41 1.24 10.06
CA GLN A 39 -15.04 1.24 10.53
C GLN A 39 -14.80 2.58 11.24
N GLU A 40 -14.36 2.55 12.51
CA GLU A 40 -13.97 3.78 13.19
C GLU A 40 -12.83 4.41 12.40
N SER A 41 -13.14 5.55 11.78
CA SER A 41 -12.18 6.37 11.05
C SER A 41 -11.05 6.78 11.99
N SER A 42 -9.80 6.67 11.54
CA SER A 42 -8.65 7.13 12.31
C SER A 42 -8.75 8.63 12.59
N GLU A 43 -8.06 9.10 13.63
CA GLU A 43 -7.99 10.53 13.93
C GLU A 43 -7.31 11.34 12.80
N MET A 44 -6.51 10.71 11.93
CA MET A 44 -5.99 11.37 10.74
C MET A 44 -7.04 11.44 9.64
N ALA A 45 -7.71 10.33 9.31
CA ALA A 45 -8.77 10.31 8.29
C ALA A 45 -9.92 11.28 8.60
N LYS A 46 -10.25 11.50 9.89
CA LYS A 46 -11.19 12.56 10.32
C LYS A 46 -10.71 13.97 9.97
N LYS A 47 -9.42 14.28 10.19
CA LYS A 47 -8.82 15.59 9.87
C LYS A 47 -8.68 15.80 8.37
N GLU A 48 -8.23 14.79 7.64
CA GLU A 48 -8.12 14.82 6.18
C GLU A 48 -9.49 15.05 5.52
N ALA A 49 -10.56 14.44 6.07
CA ALA A 49 -11.94 14.59 5.56
C ALA A 49 -12.51 16.02 5.65
N GLU A 50 -11.89 16.93 6.42
CA GLU A 50 -12.22 18.36 6.34
C GLU A 50 -11.86 18.98 4.98
N TYR A 51 -10.84 18.44 4.33
CA TYR A 51 -10.22 18.94 3.09
C TYR A 51 -10.54 18.06 1.87
N TYR A 52 -10.57 16.74 2.05
CA TYR A 52 -10.83 15.76 0.98
C TYR A 52 -11.81 14.67 1.44
N LYS A 53 -13.06 14.75 0.99
CA LYS A 53 -14.13 13.82 1.36
C LYS A 53 -14.09 12.56 0.50
N ILE A 54 -14.20 11.41 1.14
CA ILE A 54 -14.45 10.14 0.45
C ILE A 54 -15.97 9.97 0.34
N VAL A 55 -16.46 9.71 -0.87
CA VAL A 55 -17.88 9.53 -1.21
C VAL A 55 -18.03 8.19 -1.92
N ASP A 56 -18.89 7.30 -1.45
CA ASP A 56 -19.14 6.02 -2.12
C ASP A 56 -19.84 6.22 -3.47
N VAL A 57 -19.47 5.41 -4.46
CA VAL A 57 -20.28 5.15 -5.66
C VAL A 57 -21.03 3.85 -5.38
N PRO A 58 -22.35 3.89 -5.05
CA PRO A 58 -23.04 2.69 -4.57
C PRO A 58 -22.98 1.53 -5.57
N ILE A 59 -22.54 0.37 -5.11
CA ILE A 59 -22.45 -0.87 -5.91
C ILE A 59 -23.67 -1.75 -5.57
N PRO A 60 -24.46 -2.21 -6.55
CA PRO A 60 -25.52 -3.20 -6.32
C PRO A 60 -25.00 -4.49 -5.68
N ASN A 61 -25.76 -5.05 -4.73
CA ASN A 61 -25.35 -6.20 -3.90
C ASN A 61 -25.04 -7.49 -4.69
N ASP A 62 -25.56 -7.60 -5.91
CA ASP A 62 -25.35 -8.71 -6.84
C ASP A 62 -24.10 -8.55 -7.73
N ILE A 63 -23.46 -7.36 -7.72
CA ILE A 63 -22.28 -7.05 -8.53
C ILE A 63 -21.01 -7.14 -7.68
N VAL A 64 -20.16 -8.12 -8.00
CA VAL A 64 -18.83 -8.25 -7.39
C VAL A 64 -17.80 -7.51 -8.24
N LEU A 65 -17.62 -6.22 -7.94
CA LEU A 65 -16.93 -5.30 -8.85
C LEU A 65 -15.41 -5.52 -8.95
N GLU A 66 -14.73 -5.88 -7.84
CA GLU A 66 -13.29 -6.22 -7.78
C GLU A 66 -12.43 -5.44 -8.82
N VAL A 67 -12.39 -4.11 -8.71
CA VAL A 67 -11.95 -3.22 -9.79
C VAL A 67 -10.52 -3.53 -10.24
N GLY A 68 -10.35 -3.75 -11.55
CA GLY A 68 -9.05 -3.91 -12.20
C GLY A 68 -8.67 -2.77 -13.16
N GLY A 69 -9.63 -1.96 -13.59
CA GLY A 69 -9.44 -0.85 -14.55
C GLY A 69 -10.62 0.13 -14.50
N LEU A 70 -10.34 1.41 -14.79
CA LEU A 70 -11.31 2.50 -14.83
C LEU A 70 -11.08 3.35 -16.08
N ALA A 71 -12.13 3.69 -16.83
CA ALA A 71 -12.05 4.60 -17.96
C ALA A 71 -13.39 5.32 -18.18
N PHE A 72 -13.37 6.63 -18.44
CA PHE A 72 -14.55 7.36 -18.85
C PHE A 72 -14.80 7.23 -20.36
N THR A 73 -16.07 7.09 -20.74
CA THR A 73 -16.51 7.30 -22.13
C THR A 73 -16.66 8.80 -22.41
N ASP A 74 -16.72 9.17 -23.70
CA ASP A 74 -17.01 10.56 -24.11
C ASP A 74 -18.36 11.09 -23.57
N ASP A 75 -19.32 10.21 -23.27
CA ASP A 75 -20.60 10.50 -22.61
C ASP A 75 -20.52 10.63 -21.05
N ASP A 76 -19.33 10.70 -20.45
CA ASP A 76 -19.12 10.78 -18.99
C ASP A 76 -19.72 9.61 -18.17
N LYS A 77 -19.86 8.44 -18.81
CA LYS A 77 -20.17 7.16 -18.15
C LYS A 77 -18.86 6.50 -17.75
N LEU A 78 -18.83 5.89 -16.57
CA LEU A 78 -17.63 5.22 -16.05
C LEU A 78 -17.64 3.74 -16.47
N GLY A 79 -16.72 3.37 -17.34
CA GLY A 79 -16.34 1.99 -17.59
C GLY A 79 -15.46 1.44 -16.45
N VAL A 80 -15.77 0.23 -16.00
CA VAL A 80 -15.05 -0.47 -14.93
C VAL A 80 -14.77 -1.90 -15.36
N SER A 81 -13.49 -2.29 -15.46
CA SER A 81 -13.12 -3.69 -15.66
C SER A 81 -12.94 -4.41 -14.33
N THR A 82 -13.24 -5.70 -14.29
CA THR A 82 -13.22 -6.50 -13.05
C THR A 82 -12.20 -7.63 -13.12
N ARG A 83 -11.66 -8.03 -11.96
CA ARG A 83 -10.88 -9.28 -11.81
C ARG A 83 -11.68 -10.56 -12.08
N ARG A 84 -12.98 -10.44 -12.35
CA ARG A 84 -13.87 -11.54 -12.77
C ARG A 84 -14.02 -11.65 -14.28
N GLY A 85 -13.33 -10.79 -15.05
CA GLY A 85 -13.37 -10.87 -16.50
C GLY A 85 -14.62 -10.23 -17.10
N GLU A 86 -15.10 -9.14 -16.49
CA GLU A 86 -16.24 -8.36 -16.96
C GLU A 86 -15.83 -6.90 -17.19
N VAL A 87 -16.59 -6.20 -18.03
CA VAL A 87 -16.60 -4.74 -18.08
C VAL A 87 -18.02 -4.27 -17.80
N TRP A 88 -18.16 -3.35 -16.84
CA TRP A 88 -19.41 -2.70 -16.47
C TRP A 88 -19.36 -1.24 -16.91
N LEU A 89 -20.47 -0.75 -17.45
CA LEU A 89 -20.69 0.66 -17.76
C LEU A 89 -21.63 1.25 -16.72
N ILE A 90 -21.17 2.28 -16.01
CA ILE A 90 -21.88 2.95 -14.93
C ILE A 90 -22.35 4.31 -15.43
N ASP A 91 -23.66 4.46 -15.61
CA ASP A 91 -24.30 5.74 -15.89
C ASP A 91 -24.53 6.52 -14.59
N LYS A 92 -24.41 7.85 -14.64
CA LYS A 92 -24.51 8.80 -13.51
C LYS A 92 -23.60 8.45 -12.30
N PRO A 93 -22.30 8.15 -12.51
CA PRO A 93 -21.40 7.65 -11.46
C PRO A 93 -21.11 8.66 -10.34
N TYR A 94 -21.42 9.94 -10.54
CA TYR A 94 -21.29 11.02 -9.55
C TYR A 94 -22.43 11.06 -8.52
N GLY A 95 -23.60 10.52 -8.87
CA GLY A 95 -24.82 10.61 -8.06
C GLY A 95 -25.01 9.43 -7.08
N PRO A 96 -25.96 9.54 -6.14
CA PRO A 96 -26.26 8.48 -5.17
C PRO A 96 -27.03 7.28 -5.76
N ASN A 97 -27.45 7.36 -7.03
CA ASN A 97 -28.18 6.29 -7.74
C ASN A 97 -27.54 5.99 -9.10
N PRO A 98 -26.29 5.46 -9.12
CA PRO A 98 -25.63 5.03 -10.36
C PRO A 98 -26.35 3.84 -10.99
N VAL A 99 -26.33 3.75 -12.32
CA VAL A 99 -26.98 2.66 -13.07
C VAL A 99 -25.92 1.80 -13.76
N TYR A 100 -25.79 0.56 -13.28
CA TYR A 100 -24.82 -0.42 -13.80
C TYR A 100 -25.43 -1.23 -14.94
N LYS A 101 -24.69 -1.35 -16.05
CA LYS A 101 -24.97 -2.27 -17.16
C LYS A 101 -23.72 -3.07 -17.47
N ARG A 102 -23.82 -4.40 -17.60
CA ARG A 102 -22.67 -5.21 -18.02
C ARG A 102 -22.46 -5.06 -19.53
N TYR A 103 -21.36 -4.43 -19.90
CA TYR A 103 -20.95 -4.17 -21.28
C TYR A 103 -20.29 -5.40 -21.91
N ALA A 104 -19.42 -6.10 -21.16
CA ALA A 104 -18.68 -7.26 -21.65
C ALA A 104 -18.44 -8.31 -20.56
N HIS A 105 -18.19 -9.57 -20.95
CA HIS A 105 -17.82 -10.65 -20.04
C HIS A 105 -17.02 -11.77 -20.72
N GLY A 106 -16.34 -12.61 -19.92
CA GLY A 106 -15.62 -13.80 -20.40
C GLY A 106 -14.11 -13.62 -20.59
N MET A 107 -13.54 -12.50 -20.13
CA MET A 107 -12.10 -12.22 -20.22
C MET A 107 -11.32 -12.84 -19.06
N HIS A 108 -10.01 -13.08 -19.22
CA HIS A 108 -9.17 -13.71 -18.20
C HIS A 108 -8.51 -12.68 -17.27
N GLU A 109 -9.23 -12.28 -16.21
CA GLU A 109 -8.79 -11.37 -15.14
C GLU A 109 -8.26 -10.02 -15.68
N THR A 110 -9.17 -9.08 -15.92
CA THR A 110 -8.88 -7.82 -16.59
C THR A 110 -8.30 -6.77 -15.63
N LEU A 111 -7.06 -6.34 -15.87
CA LEU A 111 -6.27 -5.49 -14.95
C LEU A 111 -5.85 -4.14 -15.55
N GLY A 112 -6.73 -3.58 -16.35
CA GLY A 112 -6.75 -2.18 -16.75
C GLY A 112 -7.84 -1.95 -17.79
N LEU A 113 -8.14 -0.69 -18.05
CA LEU A 113 -9.18 -0.28 -18.98
C LEU A 113 -8.84 1.13 -19.49
N ALA A 114 -8.99 1.33 -20.79
CA ALA A 114 -8.95 2.64 -21.44
C ALA A 114 -10.11 2.72 -22.44
N TYR A 115 -10.55 3.94 -22.77
CA TYR A 115 -11.59 4.18 -23.79
C TYR A 115 -11.02 5.08 -24.88
N LYS A 116 -11.23 4.70 -26.15
CA LYS A 116 -10.82 5.47 -27.32
C LYS A 116 -11.55 4.97 -28.57
N ASP A 117 -11.83 5.86 -29.52
CA ASP A 117 -12.44 5.54 -30.83
C ASP A 117 -13.72 4.70 -30.69
N ASN A 118 -14.59 5.12 -29.77
CA ASN A 118 -15.84 4.47 -29.33
C ASN A 118 -15.72 3.03 -28.78
N GLY A 119 -14.50 2.52 -28.54
CA GLY A 119 -14.24 1.20 -28.00
C GLY A 119 -13.48 1.22 -26.67
N PHE A 120 -13.57 0.12 -25.93
CA PHE A 120 -12.73 -0.11 -24.74
C PHE A 120 -11.50 -0.93 -25.11
N TYR A 121 -10.36 -0.60 -24.51
CA TYR A 121 -9.12 -1.36 -24.60
C TYR A 121 -8.73 -1.86 -23.20
N LEU A 122 -8.27 -3.11 -23.09
CA LEU A 122 -7.97 -3.74 -21.81
C LEU A 122 -6.85 -4.78 -21.92
N SER A 123 -6.05 -4.91 -20.86
CA SER A 123 -5.16 -6.05 -20.66
C SER A 123 -5.88 -7.14 -19.85
N GLN A 124 -5.98 -8.33 -20.44
CA GLN A 124 -6.22 -9.58 -19.72
C GLN A 124 -4.91 -10.37 -19.65
N ARG A 125 -4.87 -11.47 -18.88
CA ARG A 125 -3.60 -12.15 -18.54
C ARG A 125 -2.66 -12.41 -19.72
N GLY A 126 -3.17 -12.85 -20.88
CA GLY A 126 -2.37 -13.26 -22.04
C GLY A 126 -2.44 -12.32 -23.27
N GLU A 127 -3.26 -11.27 -23.24
CA GLU A 127 -3.43 -10.39 -24.40
C GLU A 127 -3.93 -8.98 -24.06
N LEU A 128 -3.66 -8.07 -24.99
CA LEU A 128 -4.29 -6.77 -25.11
C LEU A 128 -5.49 -6.91 -26.06
N THR A 129 -6.68 -6.55 -25.59
CA THR A 129 -7.95 -6.74 -26.30
C THR A 129 -8.65 -5.39 -26.50
N ARG A 130 -9.22 -5.17 -27.68
CA ARG A 130 -10.20 -4.11 -27.98
C ARG A 130 -11.61 -4.70 -27.97
N LEU A 131 -12.54 -4.01 -27.33
CA LEU A 131 -13.97 -4.31 -27.27
C LEU A 131 -14.76 -3.25 -28.04
N ASP A 132 -15.64 -3.67 -28.94
CA ASP A 132 -16.54 -2.77 -29.66
C ASP A 132 -18.01 -3.21 -29.50
N ASP A 133 -18.88 -2.21 -29.36
CA ASP A 133 -20.32 -2.33 -29.59
C ASP A 133 -20.59 -1.83 -31.01
N ARG A 134 -20.88 -2.73 -31.95
CA ARG A 134 -21.06 -2.37 -33.37
C ARG A 134 -22.53 -2.11 -33.71
N ASN A 135 -23.46 -2.42 -32.80
CA ASN A 135 -24.90 -2.34 -33.03
C ASN A 135 -25.59 -1.25 -32.18
N GLY A 136 -24.92 -0.74 -31.14
CA GLY A 136 -25.38 0.36 -30.28
C GLY A 136 -26.31 -0.07 -29.13
N ASP A 137 -26.40 -1.35 -28.78
CA ASP A 137 -27.27 -1.82 -27.68
C ASP A 137 -26.67 -1.62 -26.27
N GLY A 138 -25.43 -1.14 -26.19
CA GLY A 138 -24.69 -0.92 -24.95
C GLY A 138 -23.89 -2.14 -24.49
N LYS A 139 -23.52 -3.05 -25.39
CA LYS A 139 -22.71 -4.25 -25.10
C LYS A 139 -21.67 -4.51 -26.18
N ALA A 140 -20.53 -5.09 -25.79
CA ALA A 140 -19.53 -5.56 -26.73
C ALA A 140 -20.03 -6.79 -27.51
N ASP A 141 -20.13 -6.65 -28.84
CA ASP A 141 -20.31 -7.77 -29.79
C ASP A 141 -18.98 -8.18 -30.47
N SER A 142 -17.94 -7.38 -30.28
CA SER A 142 -16.60 -7.53 -30.84
C SER A 142 -15.56 -7.67 -29.72
N TYR A 143 -14.75 -8.72 -29.79
CA TYR A 143 -13.59 -8.95 -28.92
C TYR A 143 -12.39 -9.16 -29.85
N LYS A 144 -11.65 -8.09 -30.13
CA LYS A 144 -10.50 -8.09 -31.04
C LYS A 144 -9.21 -8.13 -30.24
N THR A 145 -8.50 -9.26 -30.28
CA THR A 145 -7.09 -9.34 -29.89
C THR A 145 -6.26 -8.35 -30.70
N ILE A 146 -5.50 -7.48 -30.03
CA ILE A 146 -4.52 -6.57 -30.64
C ILE A 146 -3.15 -7.22 -30.64
N TYR A 147 -2.73 -7.80 -29.51
CA TYR A 147 -1.45 -8.49 -29.37
C TYR A 147 -1.50 -9.52 -28.24
N THR A 148 -0.81 -10.65 -28.41
CA THR A 148 -0.74 -11.76 -27.43
C THR A 148 0.68 -11.96 -26.90
N TRP A 149 0.78 -12.39 -25.65
CA TRP A 149 2.04 -12.83 -25.03
C TRP A 149 1.81 -14.15 -24.29
N PRO A 150 2.86 -14.99 -24.14
CA PRO A 150 2.68 -16.32 -23.55
C PRO A 150 2.28 -16.27 -22.07
N LEU A 151 1.63 -17.36 -21.62
CA LEU A 151 1.27 -17.61 -20.23
C LEU A 151 2.02 -18.82 -19.70
N SER A 152 2.50 -18.74 -18.46
CA SER A 152 3.05 -19.90 -17.75
C SER A 152 1.98 -20.73 -17.04
N GLY A 153 0.77 -20.17 -16.87
CA GLY A 153 -0.27 -20.69 -15.99
C GLY A 153 -0.08 -20.32 -14.51
N ASN A 154 0.99 -19.62 -14.15
CA ASN A 154 1.25 -19.17 -12.79
C ASN A 154 0.22 -18.13 -12.32
N TYR A 155 -0.21 -18.22 -11.06
CA TYR A 155 -1.21 -17.30 -10.50
C TYR A 155 -0.75 -15.83 -10.46
N HIS A 156 0.56 -15.57 -10.55
CA HIS A 156 1.16 -14.23 -10.48
C HIS A 156 1.43 -13.60 -11.86
N ASP A 157 1.06 -14.28 -12.96
CA ASP A 157 1.13 -13.77 -14.36
C ASP A 157 0.09 -12.65 -14.63
N TYR A 158 0.11 -11.58 -13.83
CA TYR A 158 -0.70 -10.38 -14.03
C TYR A 158 -0.16 -9.53 -15.18
N SER A 159 -1.06 -8.84 -15.87
CA SER A 159 -0.74 -7.98 -17.02
C SER A 159 -1.56 -6.71 -16.90
N TYR A 160 -0.91 -5.57 -16.69
CA TYR A 160 -1.57 -4.32 -16.34
C TYR A 160 -1.67 -3.38 -17.55
N GLY A 161 -2.74 -2.58 -17.59
CA GLY A 161 -3.00 -1.59 -18.65
C GLY A 161 -4.18 -1.94 -19.57
N PRO A 162 -4.26 -1.32 -20.76
CA PRO A 162 -3.28 -0.40 -21.32
C PRO A 162 -3.38 1.01 -20.74
N LEU A 163 -2.30 1.76 -20.88
CA LEU A 163 -2.32 3.22 -20.89
C LEU A 163 -2.16 3.68 -22.35
N ILE A 164 -3.10 4.48 -22.86
CA ILE A 164 -3.06 4.99 -24.23
C ILE A 164 -2.22 6.27 -24.27
N LEU A 165 -1.20 6.30 -25.12
CA LEU A 165 -0.35 7.46 -25.39
C LEU A 165 -1.01 8.42 -26.40
N PRO A 166 -0.59 9.71 -26.47
CA PRO A 166 -1.19 10.69 -27.38
C PRO A 166 -1.16 10.29 -28.87
N ASN A 167 -0.17 9.50 -29.29
CA ASN A 167 -0.07 8.98 -30.66
C ASN A 167 -0.97 7.75 -30.92
N GLY A 168 -1.61 7.19 -29.90
CA GLY A 168 -2.44 5.98 -29.98
C GLY A 168 -1.73 4.67 -29.64
N ASP A 169 -0.41 4.67 -29.43
CA ASP A 169 0.28 3.51 -28.88
C ASP A 169 -0.20 3.21 -27.45
N MET A 170 -0.03 1.97 -27.01
CA MET A 170 -0.47 1.48 -25.71
C MET A 170 0.71 0.95 -24.91
N LEU A 171 0.90 1.44 -23.69
CA LEU A 171 1.82 0.85 -22.72
C LEU A 171 1.12 -0.22 -21.90
N VAL A 172 1.81 -1.35 -21.70
CA VAL A 172 1.42 -2.42 -20.77
C VAL A 172 2.62 -2.87 -19.96
N THR A 173 2.40 -3.32 -18.72
CA THR A 173 3.45 -3.92 -17.88
C THR A 173 3.09 -5.36 -17.54
N LEU A 174 4.07 -6.26 -17.65
CA LEU A 174 3.89 -7.69 -17.40
C LEU A 174 4.59 -8.07 -16.09
N ASN A 175 3.81 -8.51 -15.11
CA ASN A 175 4.27 -8.93 -13.78
C ASN A 175 5.13 -10.20 -13.87
N LEU A 176 6.07 -10.42 -12.95
CA LEU A 176 6.79 -11.69 -12.84
C LEU A 176 5.88 -12.81 -12.30
N SER A 177 6.12 -14.04 -12.74
CA SER A 177 5.55 -15.24 -12.12
C SER A 177 6.10 -15.42 -10.69
N TRP A 178 5.45 -16.24 -9.86
CA TRP A 178 5.88 -16.48 -8.48
C TRP A 178 6.13 -17.96 -8.18
N ILE A 179 7.35 -18.30 -7.77
CA ILE A 179 7.80 -19.67 -7.47
C ILE A 179 8.66 -19.72 -6.18
N GLY A 180 8.26 -18.97 -5.15
CA GLY A 180 9.08 -18.70 -3.95
C GLY A 180 10.09 -17.55 -4.13
N HIS A 181 10.14 -17.00 -5.34
CA HIS A 181 10.77 -15.74 -5.73
C HIS A 181 10.06 -15.25 -7.00
N GLY A 182 10.30 -14.00 -7.42
CA GLY A 182 9.93 -13.56 -8.76
C GLY A 182 10.65 -14.43 -9.80
N ALA A 183 9.99 -14.75 -10.90
CA ALA A 183 10.62 -15.47 -12.01
C ALA A 183 9.98 -15.11 -13.35
N SER A 184 10.79 -14.96 -14.39
CA SER A 184 10.29 -14.70 -15.74
C SER A 184 10.06 -16.02 -16.48
N LEU A 185 9.01 -16.76 -16.14
CA LEU A 185 8.82 -18.14 -16.64
C LEU A 185 8.58 -18.22 -18.16
N VAL A 186 7.94 -17.19 -18.74
CA VAL A 186 7.63 -17.10 -20.17
C VAL A 186 7.97 -15.71 -20.71
N LYS A 187 8.11 -15.60 -22.04
CA LYS A 187 8.63 -14.41 -22.73
C LYS A 187 7.93 -13.13 -22.28
N TRP A 188 8.74 -12.11 -22.00
CA TRP A 188 8.34 -10.76 -21.57
C TRP A 188 7.73 -10.59 -20.18
N ARG A 189 7.64 -11.63 -19.33
CA ARG A 189 7.33 -11.41 -17.91
C ARG A 189 8.45 -10.58 -17.25
N GLY A 190 8.08 -9.53 -16.50
CA GLY A 190 8.99 -8.56 -15.91
C GLY A 190 9.41 -7.38 -16.82
N TRP A 191 8.65 -7.11 -17.89
CA TRP A 191 8.92 -6.04 -18.86
C TRP A 191 7.79 -5.00 -18.95
N MET A 192 8.16 -3.77 -19.33
CA MET A 192 7.25 -2.79 -19.91
C MET A 192 7.29 -2.91 -21.44
N LEU A 193 6.13 -3.01 -22.08
CA LEU A 193 5.98 -3.12 -23.53
C LEU A 193 5.14 -1.95 -24.07
N LYS A 194 5.47 -1.48 -25.27
CA LYS A 194 4.65 -0.56 -26.07
C LYS A 194 4.07 -1.31 -27.26
N ILE A 195 2.77 -1.15 -27.52
CA ILE A 195 2.03 -1.88 -28.55
C ILE A 195 1.23 -0.88 -29.40
N THR A 196 1.36 -0.93 -30.73
CA THR A 196 0.58 -0.08 -31.65
C THR A 196 -0.87 -0.57 -31.77
N PRO A 197 -1.84 0.26 -32.24
CA PRO A 197 -3.21 -0.19 -32.56
C PRO A 197 -3.28 -1.35 -33.57
N GLU A 198 -2.25 -1.47 -34.42
CA GLU A 198 -2.07 -2.51 -35.43
C GLU A 198 -1.52 -3.83 -34.86
N GLY A 199 -1.00 -3.82 -33.63
CA GLY A 199 -0.46 -5.00 -32.95
C GLY A 199 1.06 -5.17 -33.05
N GLU A 200 1.81 -4.14 -33.44
CA GLU A 200 3.28 -4.17 -33.40
C GLU A 200 3.76 -3.89 -31.96
N MET A 201 4.61 -4.76 -31.42
CA MET A 201 5.08 -4.68 -30.04
C MET A 201 6.58 -4.34 -29.98
N THR A 202 6.94 -3.37 -29.13
CA THR A 202 8.32 -2.98 -28.82
C THR A 202 8.56 -3.09 -27.31
N PRO A 203 9.52 -3.89 -26.83
CA PRO A 203 9.90 -3.91 -25.42
C PRO A 203 10.69 -2.64 -25.07
N ILE A 204 10.36 -2.00 -23.94
CA ILE A 204 10.92 -0.72 -23.52
C ILE A 204 12.02 -0.92 -22.48
N ALA A 205 11.67 -1.53 -21.35
CA ALA A 205 12.53 -1.67 -20.18
C ALA A 205 12.18 -2.96 -19.42
N THR A 206 13.12 -3.47 -18.61
CA THR A 206 12.96 -4.73 -17.88
C THR A 206 13.41 -4.65 -16.42
N GLY A 207 13.19 -5.73 -15.68
CA GLY A 207 13.51 -5.84 -14.26
C GLY A 207 12.44 -5.27 -13.33
N LEU A 208 11.20 -5.24 -13.84
CA LEU A 208 9.99 -4.94 -13.10
C LEU A 208 9.54 -6.25 -12.43
N ARG A 209 9.18 -6.23 -11.15
CA ARG A 209 8.70 -7.39 -10.39
C ARG A 209 7.18 -7.42 -10.33
N SER A 210 6.56 -6.40 -9.71
CA SER A 210 5.12 -6.25 -9.59
C SER A 210 4.66 -4.82 -9.95
N PRO A 211 4.75 -4.44 -11.24
CA PRO A 211 4.55 -3.07 -11.72
C PRO A 211 3.06 -2.71 -11.90
N ALA A 212 2.31 -2.69 -10.80
CA ALA A 212 0.86 -2.53 -10.82
C ALA A 212 0.38 -1.13 -11.25
N GLY A 213 1.20 -0.10 -11.04
CA GLY A 213 0.96 1.27 -11.50
C GLY A 213 2.07 1.76 -12.42
N PHE A 214 1.67 2.49 -13.46
CA PHE A 214 2.58 3.15 -14.39
C PHE A 214 1.83 4.29 -15.09
N ASN A 215 2.53 5.38 -15.40
CA ASN A 215 1.95 6.54 -16.07
C ASN A 215 3.05 7.29 -16.84
N VAL A 216 2.63 8.25 -17.68
CA VAL A 216 3.51 9.08 -18.50
C VAL A 216 3.25 10.55 -18.17
N ASN A 217 4.32 11.32 -17.96
CA ASN A 217 4.18 12.75 -17.68
C ASN A 217 3.92 13.56 -18.97
N SER A 218 3.76 14.88 -18.83
CA SER A 218 3.56 15.79 -19.97
C SER A 218 4.79 15.95 -20.89
N GLU A 219 5.99 15.50 -20.47
CA GLU A 219 7.20 15.47 -21.32
C GLU A 219 7.27 14.19 -22.17
N GLY A 220 6.44 13.19 -21.89
CA GLY A 220 6.48 11.87 -22.54
C GLY A 220 7.33 10.82 -21.79
N ASP A 221 7.83 11.16 -20.61
CA ASP A 221 8.70 10.31 -19.80
C ASP A 221 7.89 9.26 -19.01
N TYR A 222 8.37 8.01 -18.99
CA TYR A 222 7.64 6.88 -18.40
C TYR A 222 8.01 6.66 -16.94
N PHE A 223 7.01 6.45 -16.09
CA PHE A 223 7.17 6.13 -14.68
C PHE A 223 6.42 4.86 -14.32
N TYR A 224 6.96 4.08 -13.39
CA TYR A 224 6.28 2.93 -12.81
C TYR A 224 6.49 2.84 -11.29
N THR A 225 5.52 2.29 -10.59
CA THR A 225 5.59 1.96 -9.15
C THR A 225 5.91 0.48 -8.95
N GLU A 226 6.64 0.17 -7.88
CA GLU A 226 7.10 -1.18 -7.56
C GLU A 226 6.88 -1.52 -6.10
N ASN A 227 6.49 -2.77 -5.85
CA ASN A 227 6.24 -3.32 -4.53
C ASN A 227 7.50 -3.94 -3.92
N GLN A 228 7.62 -3.87 -2.58
CA GLN A 228 8.68 -4.56 -1.86
C GLN A 228 8.70 -6.06 -2.23
N GLY A 229 9.90 -6.63 -2.35
CA GLY A 229 10.11 -8.04 -2.65
C GLY A 229 11.55 -8.40 -2.88
N ASP A 230 11.79 -9.55 -3.51
CA ASP A 230 13.11 -9.92 -4.01
C ASP A 230 13.68 -8.83 -4.93
N TRP A 231 14.93 -8.42 -4.67
CA TRP A 231 15.61 -7.30 -5.34
C TRP A 231 15.02 -5.90 -5.13
N VAL A 232 13.95 -5.77 -4.33
CA VAL A 232 13.26 -4.50 -4.07
C VAL A 232 13.14 -4.25 -2.57
N GLY A 233 14.07 -3.47 -2.02
CA GLY A 233 14.16 -3.21 -0.58
C GLY A 233 12.90 -2.57 0.03
N SER A 234 12.24 -1.67 -0.69
CA SER A 234 11.02 -0.97 -0.28
C SER A 234 10.18 -0.56 -1.49
N GLY A 235 8.95 -0.12 -1.25
CA GLY A 235 8.12 0.48 -2.30
C GLY A 235 8.83 1.67 -2.96
N ARG A 236 8.68 1.84 -4.27
CA ARG A 236 9.38 2.91 -5.02
C ARG A 236 8.64 3.33 -6.28
N MET A 237 9.03 4.48 -6.84
CA MET A 237 8.69 4.92 -8.18
C MET A 237 9.97 5.24 -8.97
N THR A 238 10.04 4.77 -10.20
CA THR A 238 11.25 4.84 -11.03
C THR A 238 10.91 5.37 -12.42
N HIS A 239 11.74 6.28 -12.94
CA HIS A 239 11.72 6.73 -14.32
C HIS A 239 12.38 5.69 -15.23
N LEU A 240 11.78 5.36 -16.38
CA LEU A 240 12.27 4.38 -17.33
C LEU A 240 12.34 4.94 -18.76
N GLU A 241 13.50 4.78 -19.37
CA GLU A 241 13.82 5.04 -20.77
C GLU A 241 13.97 3.71 -21.54
N VAL A 242 14.02 3.77 -22.87
CA VAL A 242 14.24 2.58 -23.70
C VAL A 242 15.63 2.01 -23.45
N GLY A 243 15.70 0.75 -23.02
CA GLY A 243 16.95 0.09 -22.66
C GLY A 243 17.29 0.13 -21.17
N ASP A 244 16.42 0.66 -20.31
CA ASP A 244 16.64 0.66 -18.86
C ASP A 244 16.37 -0.70 -18.21
N PHE A 245 17.14 -0.98 -17.16
CA PHE A 245 16.98 -2.07 -16.22
C PHE A 245 16.55 -1.50 -14.85
N ALA A 246 15.44 -1.98 -14.31
CA ALA A 246 14.85 -1.47 -13.07
C ALA A 246 15.30 -2.23 -11.81
N GLY A 247 16.03 -3.35 -11.94
CA GLY A 247 16.75 -3.97 -10.83
C GLY A 247 16.42 -5.42 -10.49
N ASN A 248 15.27 -6.00 -10.89
CA ASN A 248 15.05 -7.44 -10.68
C ASN A 248 15.61 -8.25 -11.88
N PRO A 249 16.70 -9.03 -11.74
CA PRO A 249 17.37 -9.64 -12.89
C PRO A 249 16.52 -10.66 -13.65
N GLU A 250 15.43 -11.18 -13.11
CA GLU A 250 14.62 -12.21 -13.76
C GLU A 250 14.06 -11.78 -15.14
N GLY A 251 13.78 -10.48 -15.31
CA GLY A 251 13.39 -9.94 -16.62
C GLY A 251 14.49 -10.05 -17.68
N LEU A 252 15.78 -10.06 -17.28
CA LEU A 252 16.94 -10.14 -18.19
C LEU A 252 17.05 -11.48 -18.93
N ARG A 253 16.28 -12.51 -18.52
CA ARG A 253 16.22 -13.82 -19.19
C ARG A 253 15.98 -13.74 -20.71
N TRP A 254 15.36 -12.65 -21.18
CA TRP A 254 14.97 -12.48 -22.59
C TRP A 254 15.82 -11.46 -23.37
N THR A 255 16.97 -11.01 -22.86
CA THR A 255 17.78 -9.97 -23.53
C THR A 255 18.53 -10.44 -24.79
N ASP A 256 18.60 -11.75 -25.02
CA ASP A 256 19.07 -12.34 -26.29
C ASP A 256 18.07 -12.21 -27.44
N ASP A 257 16.81 -11.86 -27.14
CA ASP A 257 15.82 -11.66 -28.19
C ASP A 257 16.22 -10.47 -29.09
N PRO A 258 16.08 -10.56 -30.43
CA PRO A 258 16.45 -9.48 -31.33
C PRO A 258 15.73 -8.16 -31.08
N GLN A 259 14.52 -8.20 -30.49
CA GLN A 259 13.75 -7.00 -30.16
C GLN A 259 14.21 -6.32 -28.86
N SER A 260 14.99 -7.00 -28.01
CA SER A 260 15.43 -6.46 -26.72
C SER A 260 16.37 -5.25 -26.93
N PRO A 261 16.06 -4.06 -26.39
CA PRO A 261 16.97 -2.92 -26.36
C PRO A 261 18.16 -3.14 -25.42
N LEU A 262 18.05 -4.12 -24.51
CA LEU A 262 19.08 -4.52 -23.56
C LEU A 262 19.90 -5.71 -24.07
N LYS A 263 21.15 -5.79 -23.60
CA LYS A 263 22.05 -6.96 -23.74
C LYS A 263 22.60 -7.49 -22.41
N LEU A 264 22.37 -6.79 -21.31
CA LEU A 264 22.71 -7.17 -19.93
C LEU A 264 22.15 -8.56 -19.56
N LYS A 265 22.90 -9.34 -18.79
CA LYS A 265 22.60 -10.73 -18.41
C LYS A 265 22.35 -10.91 -16.92
N GLN A 266 21.69 -12.01 -16.56
CA GLN A 266 21.32 -12.33 -15.18
C GLN A 266 22.54 -12.60 -14.29
N ASP A 267 23.59 -13.20 -14.84
CA ASP A 267 24.83 -13.56 -14.16
C ASP A 267 25.81 -12.38 -13.99
N GLU A 268 25.58 -11.26 -14.68
CA GLU A 268 26.27 -9.99 -14.45
C GLU A 268 25.77 -9.26 -13.18
N ILE A 269 24.66 -9.71 -12.57
CA ILE A 269 24.06 -9.08 -11.39
C ILE A 269 24.48 -9.79 -10.09
N GLU A 270 25.26 -9.09 -9.28
CA GLU A 270 25.75 -9.56 -7.98
C GLU A 270 24.59 -9.72 -6.97
N LYS A 271 24.27 -10.96 -6.57
CA LYS A 271 23.17 -11.27 -5.64
C LYS A 271 23.23 -10.57 -4.28
N GLN A 272 24.44 -10.31 -3.78
CA GLN A 272 24.71 -9.76 -2.45
C GLN A 272 25.90 -8.79 -2.54
N SER A 273 25.75 -7.72 -3.34
CA SER A 273 26.82 -6.74 -3.57
C SER A 273 27.21 -5.93 -2.32
N GLY A 274 26.34 -5.88 -1.31
CA GLY A 274 26.49 -5.03 -0.11
C GLY A 274 26.25 -3.54 -0.36
N LEU A 275 25.83 -3.15 -1.57
CA LEU A 275 25.63 -1.75 -1.99
C LEU A 275 24.15 -1.38 -2.02
N SER A 276 23.85 -0.08 -1.94
CA SER A 276 22.53 0.45 -2.29
C SER A 276 22.30 0.40 -3.81
N LEU A 277 21.03 0.50 -4.26
CA LEU A 277 20.72 0.50 -5.69
C LEU A 277 21.40 1.68 -6.43
N TYR A 278 21.49 2.85 -5.79
CA TYR A 278 22.14 4.03 -6.34
C TYR A 278 23.65 3.85 -6.54
N GLU A 279 24.31 3.17 -5.62
CA GLU A 279 25.74 2.86 -5.75
C GLU A 279 25.97 1.74 -6.78
N TYR A 280 25.10 0.73 -6.80
CA TYR A 280 25.20 -0.37 -7.76
C TYR A 280 24.92 0.09 -9.20
N ALA A 281 24.04 1.08 -9.40
CA ALA A 281 23.82 1.73 -10.70
C ALA A 281 25.08 2.37 -11.31
N LYS A 282 26.07 2.74 -10.49
CA LYS A 282 27.37 3.24 -10.98
C LYS A 282 28.24 2.14 -11.57
N LYS A 283 27.98 0.86 -11.24
CA LYS A 283 28.64 -0.31 -11.85
C LYS A 283 27.92 -0.80 -13.11
N ILE A 284 26.59 -0.72 -13.12
CA ILE A 284 25.73 -1.25 -14.19
C ILE A 284 25.03 -0.07 -14.89
N PRO A 285 25.53 0.45 -16.04
CA PRO A 285 25.03 1.70 -16.63
C PRO A 285 23.55 1.71 -17.02
N ALA A 286 22.96 0.54 -17.29
CA ALA A 286 21.54 0.41 -17.60
C ALA A 286 20.64 0.39 -16.35
N LEU A 287 21.19 0.23 -15.14
CA LEU A 287 20.41 0.12 -13.92
C LEU A 287 19.96 1.51 -13.45
N LYS A 288 18.65 1.69 -13.24
CA LYS A 288 18.10 2.94 -12.72
C LYS A 288 17.92 2.93 -11.20
N ALA A 289 18.47 3.94 -10.56
CA ALA A 289 18.09 4.34 -9.21
C ALA A 289 16.65 4.92 -9.23
N PRO A 290 15.86 4.80 -8.14
CA PRO A 290 14.47 5.23 -8.16
C PRO A 290 14.40 6.75 -7.99
N ALA A 291 13.37 7.36 -8.58
CA ALA A 291 13.10 8.78 -8.39
C ALA A 291 12.48 9.06 -7.00
N ILE A 292 11.70 8.10 -6.48
CA ILE A 292 11.11 8.15 -5.14
C ILE A 292 11.23 6.76 -4.50
N TRP A 293 11.67 6.71 -3.24
CA TRP A 293 11.36 5.61 -2.34
C TRP A 293 10.16 5.98 -1.47
N PHE A 294 9.22 5.05 -1.32
CA PHE A 294 8.16 5.09 -0.32
C PHE A 294 8.60 4.23 0.86
N PRO A 295 8.92 4.81 2.04
CA PRO A 295 9.38 4.01 3.16
C PRO A 295 8.33 3.00 3.58
N HIS A 296 8.75 1.73 3.60
CA HIS A 296 7.90 0.59 3.91
C HIS A 296 7.18 0.81 5.25
N THR A 297 5.95 0.31 5.37
CA THR A 297 5.04 0.48 6.53
C THR A 297 4.47 1.89 6.72
N ILE A 298 5.19 2.95 6.33
CA ILE A 298 4.74 4.33 6.51
C ILE A 298 3.99 4.83 5.29
N GLN A 299 4.66 4.84 4.13
CA GLN A 299 4.11 5.37 2.88
C GLN A 299 3.70 4.28 1.90
N GLY A 300 3.99 3.01 2.17
CA GLY A 300 3.45 1.93 1.37
C GLY A 300 3.83 0.55 1.89
N ILE A 301 3.05 -0.44 1.49
CA ILE A 301 3.39 -1.85 1.54
C ILE A 301 3.08 -2.55 0.21
N SER A 302 2.18 -1.98 -0.60
CA SER A 302 1.79 -2.48 -1.92
C SER A 302 1.30 -1.29 -2.76
N THR A 303 2.25 -0.54 -3.33
CA THR A 303 1.97 0.60 -4.22
C THR A 303 1.19 0.15 -5.44
N SER A 304 0.20 0.94 -5.82
CA SER A 304 -0.61 0.73 -7.02
C SER A 304 -0.51 1.94 -7.95
N ASP A 305 -1.64 2.49 -8.38
CA ASP A 305 -1.74 3.41 -9.51
C ASP A 305 -1.01 4.75 -9.30
N ILE A 306 -0.67 5.42 -10.40
CA ILE A 306 -0.07 6.77 -10.43
C ILE A 306 -1.05 7.70 -11.16
N LEU A 307 -1.47 8.79 -10.54
CA LEU A 307 -2.34 9.79 -11.16
C LEU A 307 -1.73 11.20 -11.03
N TYR A 308 -1.34 11.80 -12.16
CA TYR A 308 -0.89 13.20 -12.23
C TYR A 308 -2.05 14.17 -12.01
N ASP A 309 -1.86 15.22 -11.20
CA ASP A 309 -2.82 16.31 -11.06
C ASP A 309 -2.82 17.21 -12.30
N THR A 310 -3.78 16.92 -13.19
CA THR A 310 -4.12 17.69 -14.39
C THR A 310 -5.39 18.52 -14.20
N THR A 311 -5.86 18.71 -12.96
CA THR A 311 -7.15 19.34 -12.66
C THR A 311 -7.13 20.87 -12.71
N HIS A 312 -5.95 21.47 -12.93
CA HIS A 312 -5.74 22.92 -12.96
C HIS A 312 -6.23 23.65 -11.70
N GLY A 313 -5.77 23.15 -10.54
CA GLY A 313 -6.10 23.67 -9.22
C GLY A 313 -7.50 23.33 -8.71
N LYS A 314 -8.34 22.66 -9.51
CA LYS A 314 -9.69 22.23 -9.10
C LYS A 314 -9.67 21.11 -8.05
N PHE A 315 -8.55 20.39 -7.90
CA PHE A 315 -8.33 19.42 -6.82
C PHE A 315 -7.45 19.94 -5.67
N GLY A 316 -7.37 21.27 -5.52
CA GLY A 316 -6.65 21.93 -4.45
C GLY A 316 -5.23 22.35 -4.82
N PRO A 317 -4.33 22.56 -3.85
CA PRO A 317 -3.11 23.36 -4.03
C PRO A 317 -1.94 22.62 -4.68
N PHE A 318 -2.15 21.40 -5.20
CA PHE A 318 -1.11 20.42 -5.55
C PHE A 318 -0.94 20.18 -7.06
N GLU A 319 -1.43 21.09 -7.91
CA GLU A 319 -1.28 21.01 -9.37
C GLU A 319 0.15 20.66 -9.81
N GLY A 320 0.27 19.74 -10.77
CA GLY A 320 1.54 19.23 -11.27
C GLY A 320 2.20 18.15 -10.40
N GLN A 321 1.62 17.79 -9.26
CA GLN A 321 2.08 16.66 -8.42
C GLN A 321 1.41 15.34 -8.84
N MET A 322 1.85 14.25 -8.23
CA MET A 322 1.29 12.91 -8.46
C MET A 322 0.62 12.37 -7.19
N PHE A 323 -0.44 11.60 -7.38
CA PHE A 323 -1.09 10.79 -6.36
C PHE A 323 -0.78 9.31 -6.61
N ILE A 324 -0.28 8.62 -5.60
CA ILE A 324 0.12 7.20 -5.68
C ILE A 324 -0.77 6.41 -4.74
N GLY A 325 -1.45 5.39 -5.26
CA GLY A 325 -2.29 4.50 -4.46
C GLY A 325 -1.47 3.47 -3.69
N ASP A 326 -2.00 2.99 -2.57
CA ASP A 326 -1.50 1.80 -1.87
C ASP A 326 -2.65 0.83 -1.56
N GLN A 327 -2.48 -0.41 -2.02
CA GLN A 327 -3.45 -1.49 -1.89
C GLN A 327 -3.51 -2.01 -0.44
N GLY A 328 -2.38 -2.20 0.22
CA GLY A 328 -2.35 -2.82 1.54
C GLY A 328 -2.80 -1.89 2.67
N HIS A 329 -2.54 -0.59 2.56
CA HIS A 329 -2.93 0.42 3.55
C HIS A 329 -4.23 1.16 3.22
N SER A 330 -4.85 0.95 2.04
CA SER A 330 -6.08 1.65 1.64
C SER A 330 -5.94 3.18 1.74
N LYS A 331 -4.87 3.71 1.15
CA LYS A 331 -4.53 5.13 1.21
C LYS A 331 -3.82 5.64 -0.04
N ILE A 332 -3.80 6.95 -0.17
CA ILE A 332 -3.12 7.69 -1.23
C ILE A 332 -1.98 8.49 -0.60
N MET A 333 -0.84 8.48 -1.28
CA MET A 333 0.33 9.31 -1.02
C MET A 333 0.44 10.38 -2.10
N ARG A 334 1.04 11.51 -1.76
CA ARG A 334 1.30 12.62 -2.68
C ARG A 334 2.79 12.74 -2.96
N VAL A 335 3.17 12.93 -4.21
CA VAL A 335 4.57 13.06 -4.65
C VAL A 335 4.78 14.39 -5.36
N TYR A 336 5.68 15.19 -4.80
CA TYR A 336 6.35 16.27 -5.51
C TYR A 336 7.58 15.69 -6.24
N MET A 337 7.79 16.08 -7.49
CA MET A 337 8.88 15.61 -8.35
C MET A 337 9.59 16.79 -9.00
N GLU A 338 10.89 16.65 -9.21
CA GLU A 338 11.73 17.56 -9.99
C GLU A 338 12.74 16.78 -10.84
N LYS A 339 13.33 17.47 -11.82
CA LYS A 339 14.34 16.94 -12.75
C LYS A 339 15.60 17.79 -12.61
N VAL A 340 16.62 17.29 -11.90
CA VAL A 340 17.86 18.01 -11.60
C VAL A 340 18.98 17.44 -12.45
N ASN A 341 19.61 18.27 -13.28
CA ASN A 341 20.61 17.87 -14.27
C ASN A 341 20.16 16.68 -15.16
N GLY A 342 18.85 16.56 -15.43
CA GLY A 342 18.24 15.44 -16.17
C GLY A 342 17.79 14.25 -15.30
N VAL A 343 18.19 14.18 -14.04
CA VAL A 343 17.84 13.10 -13.10
C VAL A 343 16.52 13.40 -12.39
N TYR A 344 15.56 12.49 -12.48
CA TYR A 344 14.31 12.57 -11.72
C TYR A 344 14.50 12.20 -10.24
N GLN A 345 13.92 13.01 -9.36
CA GLN A 345 13.94 12.85 -7.92
C GLN A 345 12.86 13.72 -7.25
N GLY A 346 12.58 13.52 -5.96
CA GLY A 346 11.62 14.38 -5.27
C GLY A 346 11.23 13.91 -3.88
N ALA A 347 10.09 14.40 -3.39
CA ALA A 347 9.56 14.11 -2.05
C ALA A 347 8.16 13.49 -2.07
N SER A 348 7.98 12.47 -1.24
CA SER A 348 6.70 11.83 -0.96
C SER A 348 6.13 12.25 0.42
N PHE A 349 4.83 12.46 0.46
CA PHE A 349 4.03 12.81 1.64
C PHE A 349 2.83 11.87 1.76
N LEU A 350 2.29 11.71 2.97
CA LEU A 350 0.93 11.16 3.12
C LEU A 350 -0.10 12.17 2.58
N PHE A 351 -1.30 11.70 2.24
CA PHE A 351 -2.34 12.56 1.66
C PHE A 351 -3.77 12.18 2.08
N ARG A 352 -4.18 10.92 1.89
CA ARG A 352 -5.53 10.49 2.30
C ARG A 352 -5.61 9.00 2.64
N GLU A 353 -6.03 8.65 3.85
CA GLU A 353 -6.30 7.27 4.27
C GLU A 353 -7.78 6.97 4.56
N GLY A 354 -8.12 5.73 4.91
CA GLY A 354 -9.50 5.36 5.26
C GLY A 354 -10.42 5.07 4.07
N PHE A 355 -9.85 4.70 2.92
CA PHE A 355 -10.61 4.10 1.83
C PHE A 355 -11.14 2.71 2.24
N SER A 356 -12.28 2.29 1.67
CA SER A 356 -13.02 1.12 2.15
C SER A 356 -12.35 -0.22 1.88
N SER A 357 -11.48 -0.31 0.87
CA SER A 357 -10.77 -1.52 0.42
C SER A 357 -9.39 -1.13 -0.14
N GLY A 358 -8.59 -2.07 -0.64
CA GLY A 358 -7.25 -1.80 -1.16
C GLY A 358 -7.26 -1.10 -2.52
N ILE A 359 -6.64 0.07 -2.63
CA ILE A 359 -6.63 0.87 -3.88
C ILE A 359 -5.83 0.17 -4.97
N LEU A 360 -6.42 0.02 -6.17
CA LEU A 360 -5.74 -0.50 -7.35
C LEU A 360 -5.75 0.45 -8.55
N ARG A 361 -6.79 1.28 -8.71
CA ARG A 361 -6.92 2.20 -9.86
C ARG A 361 -7.42 3.57 -9.47
N MET A 362 -6.92 4.61 -10.15
CA MET A 362 -7.34 6.00 -9.95
C MET A 362 -7.49 6.75 -11.27
N ILE A 363 -8.56 7.52 -11.44
CA ILE A 363 -8.78 8.39 -12.62
C ILE A 363 -9.53 9.67 -12.24
N TRP A 364 -9.32 10.76 -12.97
CA TRP A 364 -10.10 11.98 -12.83
C TRP A 364 -11.50 11.83 -13.46
N GLY A 365 -12.52 12.30 -12.74
CA GLY A 365 -13.84 12.57 -13.31
C GLY A 365 -13.93 13.95 -13.97
N SER A 366 -15.00 14.19 -14.73
CA SER A 366 -15.31 15.47 -15.39
C SER A 366 -15.48 16.63 -14.38
N ASP A 367 -15.95 16.32 -13.17
CA ASP A 367 -16.08 17.23 -12.03
C ASP A 367 -14.75 17.52 -11.30
N SER A 368 -13.64 16.94 -11.77
CA SER A 368 -12.31 16.98 -11.13
C SER A 368 -12.23 16.26 -9.76
N SER A 369 -13.22 15.45 -9.38
CA SER A 369 -13.08 14.46 -8.31
C SER A 369 -12.26 13.27 -8.80
N MET A 370 -11.56 12.60 -7.89
CA MET A 370 -10.76 11.41 -8.21
C MET A 370 -11.59 10.15 -7.96
N PHE A 371 -11.87 9.37 -8.99
CA PHE A 371 -12.44 8.03 -8.82
C PHE A 371 -11.34 7.05 -8.39
N VAL A 372 -11.65 6.24 -7.38
CA VAL A 372 -10.73 5.30 -6.74
C VAL A 372 -11.37 3.92 -6.73
N GLY A 373 -10.80 3.01 -7.52
CA GLY A 373 -11.22 1.63 -7.66
C GLY A 373 -10.39 0.70 -6.78
N MET A 374 -11.07 -0.21 -6.06
CA MET A 374 -10.45 -1.00 -5.00
C MET A 374 -10.78 -2.50 -5.05
N THR A 375 -9.84 -3.31 -4.55
CA THR A 375 -9.97 -4.75 -4.35
C THR A 375 -9.03 -5.25 -3.25
N SER A 376 -9.54 -6.14 -2.40
CA SER A 376 -8.79 -6.89 -1.38
C SER A 376 -8.57 -8.34 -1.80
N ARG A 377 -8.81 -8.68 -3.08
CA ARG A 377 -8.56 -10.01 -3.62
C ARG A 377 -7.05 -10.26 -3.76
N GLY A 378 -6.58 -11.39 -3.26
CA GLY A 378 -5.16 -11.77 -3.27
C GLY A 378 -4.39 -11.26 -2.05
N TRP A 379 -4.54 -9.97 -1.69
CA TRP A 379 -3.84 -9.35 -0.56
C TRP A 379 -4.79 -8.59 0.36
N ALA A 380 -4.62 -8.79 1.67
CA ALA A 380 -5.43 -8.12 2.68
C ALA A 380 -5.06 -6.64 2.81
N SER A 381 -6.07 -5.81 3.11
CA SER A 381 -5.92 -4.35 3.20
C SER A 381 -6.39 -3.77 4.53
N THR A 382 -5.97 -2.54 4.86
CA THR A 382 -6.46 -1.79 6.02
C THR A 382 -7.98 -1.56 5.93
N GLY A 383 -8.47 -1.08 4.80
CA GLY A 383 -9.91 -1.06 4.48
C GLY A 383 -10.45 -2.49 4.40
N LYS A 384 -11.58 -2.75 5.04
CA LYS A 384 -12.11 -4.12 5.27
C LYS A 384 -13.17 -4.59 4.29
N ALA A 385 -13.65 -3.74 3.38
CA ALA A 385 -14.51 -4.20 2.29
C ALA A 385 -13.70 -5.08 1.31
N PRO A 386 -14.30 -6.11 0.70
CA PRO A 386 -13.61 -6.99 -0.24
C PRO A 386 -13.24 -6.31 -1.57
N TYR A 387 -13.96 -5.25 -1.91
CA TYR A 387 -13.77 -4.38 -3.06
C TYR A 387 -14.54 -3.08 -2.81
N GLY A 388 -14.32 -2.06 -3.63
CA GLY A 388 -15.05 -0.79 -3.53
C GLY A 388 -14.83 0.12 -4.73
N LEU A 389 -15.69 1.12 -4.85
CA LEU A 389 -15.57 2.23 -5.79
C LEU A 389 -15.99 3.50 -5.05
N GLN A 390 -15.06 4.44 -4.91
CA GLN A 390 -15.27 5.69 -4.19
C GLN A 390 -14.77 6.87 -5.03
N ARG A 391 -15.26 8.07 -4.73
CA ARG A 391 -14.73 9.33 -5.23
C ARG A 391 -14.05 10.06 -4.07
N LEU A 392 -12.89 10.66 -4.33
CA LEU A 392 -12.28 11.64 -3.44
C LEU A 392 -12.61 13.04 -3.99
N GLU A 393 -13.30 13.86 -3.19
CA GLU A 393 -13.74 15.21 -3.54
C GLU A 393 -12.98 16.25 -2.70
N TRP A 394 -12.38 17.25 -3.34
CA TRP A 394 -11.83 18.40 -2.62
C TRP A 394 -12.96 19.30 -2.09
N THR A 395 -12.90 19.71 -0.82
CA THR A 395 -13.96 20.53 -0.18
C THR A 395 -13.87 22.03 -0.49
N GLY A 396 -12.93 22.44 -1.35
CA GLY A 396 -12.56 23.85 -1.57
C GLY A 396 -11.73 24.48 -0.44
N LYS A 397 -11.44 23.74 0.64
CA LYS A 397 -10.58 24.20 1.74
C LYS A 397 -9.13 23.83 1.47
N VAL A 398 -8.22 24.80 1.61
CA VAL A 398 -6.77 24.55 1.54
C VAL A 398 -6.25 24.05 2.90
N PRO A 399 -5.68 22.84 3.02
CA PRO A 399 -4.98 22.39 4.23
C PRO A 399 -3.67 23.16 4.41
N PHE A 400 -3.10 23.18 5.62
CA PHE A 400 -1.73 23.68 5.84
C PHE A 400 -0.78 22.50 5.73
N GLU A 401 0.09 22.54 4.74
CA GLU A 401 0.87 21.41 4.21
C GLU A 401 2.21 21.90 3.68
N ILE A 402 3.21 21.00 3.64
CA ILE A 402 4.40 21.17 2.82
C ILE A 402 3.96 20.94 1.37
N LYS A 403 3.87 22.01 0.58
CA LYS A 403 3.51 21.93 -0.84
C LYS A 403 4.62 21.24 -1.63
N THR A 404 5.86 21.73 -1.56
CA THR A 404 7.02 21.14 -2.22
C THR A 404 8.23 21.09 -1.29
N MET A 405 9.17 20.22 -1.59
CA MET A 405 10.49 20.16 -0.98
C MET A 405 11.47 19.99 -2.14
N LYS A 406 12.26 21.04 -2.43
CA LYS A 406 13.14 21.10 -3.61
C LYS A 406 14.61 20.99 -3.23
N ALA A 407 15.41 20.23 -3.96
CA ALA A 407 16.84 20.10 -3.70
C ALA A 407 17.61 21.40 -4.00
N LEU A 408 18.51 21.76 -3.08
CA LEU A 408 19.57 22.74 -3.27
C LEU A 408 20.93 22.02 -3.15
N ASP A 409 22.01 22.69 -3.52
CA ASP A 409 23.37 22.14 -3.35
C ASP A 409 23.81 22.08 -1.87
N ASP A 410 23.24 22.92 -1.01
CA ASP A 410 23.52 23.01 0.43
C ASP A 410 22.34 22.61 1.34
N GLY A 411 21.21 22.14 0.79
CA GLY A 411 19.99 22.00 1.58
C GLY A 411 18.71 21.69 0.80
N PHE A 412 17.56 22.12 1.35
CA PHE A 412 16.26 22.03 0.70
C PHE A 412 15.49 23.35 0.77
N GLN A 413 14.75 23.68 -0.29
CA GLN A 413 13.75 24.73 -0.29
C GLN A 413 12.37 24.11 -0.04
N LEU A 414 11.78 24.38 1.12
CA LEU A 414 10.38 24.04 1.40
C LEU A 414 9.47 25.14 0.87
N GLU A 415 8.34 24.75 0.29
CA GLU A 415 7.19 25.62 0.01
C GLU A 415 5.97 25.09 0.77
N PHE A 416 5.10 25.99 1.22
CA PHE A 416 3.92 25.69 2.03
C PHE A 416 2.65 26.19 1.35
N THR A 417 1.53 25.52 1.62
CA THR A 417 0.22 25.89 1.06
C THR A 417 -0.41 27.14 1.68
N GLN A 418 0.07 27.58 2.85
CA GLN A 418 -0.34 28.79 3.57
C GLN A 418 0.89 29.43 4.24
N PRO A 419 0.90 30.76 4.49
CA PRO A 419 2.01 31.41 5.18
C PRO A 419 2.31 30.81 6.56
N VAL A 420 3.58 30.51 6.81
CA VAL A 420 4.06 29.91 8.06
C VAL A 420 4.10 30.91 9.22
N ASN A 421 4.06 30.42 10.45
CA ASN A 421 4.47 31.18 11.62
C ASN A 421 5.99 31.40 11.53
N LYS A 422 6.40 32.60 11.09
CA LYS A 422 7.80 32.93 10.79
C LYS A 422 8.76 32.72 11.98
N LYS A 423 8.28 32.86 13.23
CA LYS A 423 9.12 32.61 14.41
C LYS A 423 9.47 31.13 14.54
N LEU A 424 8.47 30.25 14.40
CA LEU A 424 8.69 28.80 14.47
C LEU A 424 9.45 28.29 13.24
N ALA A 425 9.10 28.77 12.06
CA ALA A 425 9.75 28.39 10.80
C ALA A 425 11.21 28.85 10.69
N GLY A 426 11.60 29.92 11.38
CA GLY A 426 13.00 30.36 11.48
C GLY A 426 13.79 29.65 12.59
N ASP A 427 13.13 28.87 13.45
CA ASP A 427 13.78 28.10 14.50
C ASP A 427 14.19 26.73 13.97
N VAL A 428 15.50 26.45 13.95
CA VAL A 428 16.05 25.17 13.49
C VAL A 428 15.56 23.99 14.35
N ALA A 429 15.17 24.22 15.62
CA ALA A 429 14.63 23.20 16.50
C ALA A 429 13.22 22.71 16.10
N SER A 430 12.50 23.45 15.23
CA SER A 430 11.22 23.01 14.65
C SER A 430 11.37 21.81 13.71
N TYR A 431 12.59 21.49 13.28
CA TYR A 431 12.89 20.52 12.24
C TYR A 431 13.70 19.35 12.80
N GLN A 432 13.21 18.13 12.59
CA GLN A 432 13.93 16.90 12.89
C GLN A 432 14.23 16.21 11.56
N MET A 433 15.50 15.91 11.29
CA MET A 433 15.89 15.27 10.03
C MET A 433 16.87 14.12 10.24
N LYS A 434 16.70 13.08 9.42
CA LYS A 434 17.61 11.94 9.31
C LYS A 434 17.67 11.45 7.88
N SER A 435 18.72 10.72 7.52
CA SER A 435 18.83 10.07 6.22
C SER A 435 19.18 8.60 6.34
N PHE A 436 18.65 7.78 5.43
CA PHE A 436 18.86 6.33 5.36
C PHE A 436 18.70 5.85 3.91
N THR A 437 19.06 4.60 3.64
CA THR A 437 18.84 3.96 2.32
C THR A 437 18.45 2.48 2.50
N TYR A 438 18.35 1.74 1.40
CA TYR A 438 18.05 0.31 1.37
C TYR A 438 19.16 -0.45 0.64
N GLN A 439 19.46 -1.68 1.06
CA GLN A 439 20.40 -2.53 0.32
C GLN A 439 19.76 -3.08 -0.95
N TYR A 440 20.58 -3.29 -1.98
CA TYR A 440 20.20 -3.97 -3.21
C TYR A 440 20.80 -5.39 -3.23
N HIS A 441 19.91 -6.38 -3.11
CA HIS A 441 20.25 -7.79 -2.99
C HIS A 441 19.05 -8.68 -3.33
N ASN A 442 19.28 -9.98 -3.55
CA ASN A 442 18.22 -10.91 -3.95
C ASN A 442 17.21 -11.28 -2.85
N THR A 443 17.45 -10.94 -1.58
CA THR A 443 16.54 -11.22 -0.45
C THR A 443 15.27 -10.36 -0.51
N TYR A 444 14.15 -10.87 0.04
CA TYR A 444 12.85 -10.18 0.04
C TYR A 444 12.85 -8.95 0.95
N GLY A 445 12.73 -7.76 0.35
CA GLY A 445 12.70 -6.49 1.08
C GLY A 445 14.02 -6.18 1.81
N SER A 446 14.17 -4.97 2.34
CA SER A 446 15.38 -4.56 3.05
C SER A 446 14.99 -3.68 4.24
N PRO A 447 15.61 -3.85 5.41
CA PRO A 447 15.48 -2.85 6.48
C PRO A 447 16.10 -1.53 6.02
N ILE A 448 15.76 -0.43 6.70
CA ILE A 448 16.55 0.80 6.53
C ILE A 448 17.99 0.53 6.98
N VAL A 449 18.95 1.00 6.19
CA VAL A 449 20.38 0.89 6.50
C VAL A 449 21.05 2.26 6.47
N GLU A 450 22.19 2.33 7.16
CA GLU A 450 23.00 3.54 7.25
C GLU A 450 22.23 4.78 7.70
N GLU A 451 21.26 4.61 8.61
CA GLU A 451 20.56 5.74 9.22
C GLU A 451 21.55 6.67 9.92
N GLN A 452 21.55 7.96 9.56
CA GLN A 452 22.38 9.00 10.18
C GLN A 452 21.54 10.28 10.40
N PRO A 453 21.80 11.06 11.46
CA PRO A 453 21.14 12.35 11.69
C PRO A 453 21.56 13.38 10.63
N VAL A 454 20.63 14.29 10.29
CA VAL A 454 20.87 15.42 9.39
C VAL A 454 20.57 16.70 10.17
N MET A 455 21.54 17.60 10.27
CA MET A 455 21.40 18.82 11.06
C MET A 455 20.89 19.96 10.20
N VAL A 456 19.79 20.60 10.63
CA VAL A 456 19.37 21.90 10.09
C VAL A 456 20.28 22.98 10.68
N HIS A 457 21.21 23.48 9.88
CA HIS A 457 22.16 24.51 10.30
C HIS A 457 21.53 25.91 10.30
N LYS A 458 20.63 26.17 9.35
CA LYS A 458 19.96 27.47 9.17
C LYS A 458 18.58 27.26 8.55
N ALA A 459 17.59 28.04 9.00
CA ALA A 459 16.25 28.09 8.41
C ALA A 459 15.91 29.56 8.05
N GLU A 460 15.71 29.84 6.77
CA GLU A 460 15.48 31.19 6.25
C GLU A 460 14.06 31.31 5.69
N VAL A 461 13.20 32.03 6.40
CA VAL A 461 11.81 32.23 6.03
C VAL A 461 11.67 33.39 5.04
N SER A 462 10.95 33.13 3.96
CA SER A 462 10.61 34.11 2.93
C SER A 462 9.81 35.33 3.44
N PRO A 463 9.85 36.47 2.71
CA PRO A 463 9.08 37.67 3.06
C PRO A 463 7.56 37.48 3.08
N ASP A 464 7.00 36.60 2.24
CA ASP A 464 5.57 36.23 2.27
C ASP A 464 5.27 35.13 3.30
N GLY A 465 6.28 34.36 3.71
CA GLY A 465 6.15 33.21 4.60
C GLY A 465 5.65 31.95 3.90
N LEU A 466 5.59 31.92 2.57
CA LEU A 466 5.16 30.73 1.81
C LEU A 466 6.29 29.71 1.60
N SER A 467 7.54 30.08 1.88
CA SER A 467 8.69 29.20 1.70
C SER A 467 9.74 29.34 2.81
N VAL A 468 10.50 28.28 3.06
CA VAL A 468 11.64 28.25 3.98
C VAL A 468 12.82 27.55 3.30
N LYS A 469 13.95 28.25 3.15
CA LYS A 469 15.22 27.60 2.77
C LYS A 469 15.84 26.99 4.02
N LEU A 470 16.14 25.69 3.99
CA LEU A 470 16.92 24.99 5.00
C LEU A 470 18.32 24.74 4.46
N THR A 471 19.37 25.23 5.12
CA THR A 471 20.75 24.80 4.86
C THR A 471 21.08 23.67 5.82
N LEU A 472 21.60 22.55 5.28
CA LEU A 472 21.72 21.28 5.99
C LEU A 472 23.16 20.77 6.04
N HIS A 473 23.52 20.10 7.14
CA HIS A 473 24.73 19.29 7.25
C HIS A 473 24.33 17.80 7.30
N GLY A 474 25.03 16.96 6.53
CA GLY A 474 24.79 15.51 6.45
C GLY A 474 23.86 15.04 5.34
N MET A 475 23.61 15.85 4.29
CA MET A 475 22.97 15.33 3.08
C MET A 475 23.88 14.31 2.38
N ARG A 476 23.29 13.35 1.65
CA ARG A 476 24.01 12.25 0.97
C ARG A 476 23.28 11.89 -0.32
N LEU A 477 23.97 11.75 -1.44
CA LEU A 477 23.37 11.28 -2.69
C LEU A 477 23.15 9.76 -2.64
N GLY A 478 22.02 9.28 -3.15
CA GLY A 478 21.55 7.89 -3.04
C GLY A 478 20.74 7.57 -1.78
N PHE A 479 20.41 8.59 -0.98
CA PHE A 479 19.73 8.43 0.30
C PHE A 479 18.37 9.12 0.31
N ILE A 480 17.51 8.63 1.20
CA ILE A 480 16.24 9.22 1.56
C ILE A 480 16.47 10.16 2.74
N HIS A 481 15.96 11.38 2.68
CA HIS A 481 15.97 12.37 3.75
C HIS A 481 14.57 12.48 4.35
N GLU A 482 14.37 11.91 5.53
CA GLU A 482 13.17 12.17 6.34
C GLU A 482 13.27 13.59 6.91
N ILE A 483 12.17 14.33 6.80
CA ILE A 483 11.94 15.58 7.52
C ILE A 483 10.65 15.47 8.33
N LYS A 484 10.71 15.81 9.62
CA LYS A 484 9.58 15.91 10.54
C LYS A 484 9.51 17.30 11.13
N ILE A 485 8.32 17.90 11.13
CA ILE A 485 8.08 19.28 11.56
C ILE A 485 6.85 19.35 12.50
N PRO A 486 6.88 18.71 13.69
CA PRO A 486 5.68 18.41 14.49
C PRO A 486 4.94 19.62 15.08
N ASP A 487 5.67 20.71 15.33
CA ASP A 487 5.16 21.88 16.05
C ASP A 487 5.03 23.14 15.19
N LEU A 488 5.40 23.07 13.90
CA LEU A 488 5.19 24.18 12.99
C LEU A 488 3.69 24.44 12.79
N THR A 489 3.34 25.72 12.92
CA THR A 489 2.02 26.25 12.60
C THR A 489 2.10 27.26 11.47
N SER A 490 0.98 27.46 10.79
CA SER A 490 0.75 28.60 9.92
C SER A 490 0.63 29.90 10.73
N GLY A 491 0.67 31.06 10.06
CA GLY A 491 0.50 32.36 10.70
C GLY A 491 -0.84 32.56 11.43
N ASN A 492 -1.85 31.70 11.17
CA ASN A 492 -3.14 31.67 11.87
C ASN A 492 -3.28 30.50 12.87
N GLY A 493 -2.19 29.80 13.19
CA GLY A 493 -2.15 28.80 14.26
C GLY A 493 -2.57 27.38 13.88
N LYS A 494 -2.96 27.10 12.62
CA LYS A 494 -3.19 25.71 12.17
C LYS A 494 -1.87 24.94 12.15
N LYS A 495 -1.84 23.74 12.73
CA LYS A 495 -0.75 22.76 12.57
C LYS A 495 -0.73 22.19 11.15
N LEU A 496 0.42 21.69 10.70
CA LEU A 496 0.52 20.89 9.48
C LEU A 496 -0.45 19.70 9.55
N LEU A 497 -1.18 19.41 8.47
CA LEU A 497 -2.01 18.21 8.36
C LEU A 497 -1.11 16.97 8.31
N HIS A 498 -0.17 16.96 7.35
CA HIS A 498 0.94 16.03 7.30
C HIS A 498 2.24 16.74 7.66
N ASN A 499 2.86 16.32 8.76
CA ASN A 499 4.06 16.95 9.33
C ASN A 499 5.37 16.25 8.92
N THR A 500 5.30 15.24 8.05
CA THR A 500 6.42 14.37 7.69
C THR A 500 6.52 14.24 6.17
N GLY A 501 7.74 14.35 5.63
CA GLY A 501 8.05 14.10 4.21
C GLY A 501 9.34 13.30 4.05
N TYR A 502 9.49 12.63 2.91
CA TYR A 502 10.66 11.83 2.58
C TYR A 502 11.17 12.22 1.19
N TYR A 503 12.33 12.86 1.12
CA TYR A 503 12.96 13.24 -0.14
C TYR A 503 13.97 12.19 -0.58
N THR A 504 13.89 11.68 -1.80
CA THR A 504 14.92 10.78 -2.38
C THR A 504 15.92 11.62 -3.15
N LEU A 505 17.17 11.72 -2.68
CA LEU A 505 18.19 12.59 -3.27
C LEU A 505 19.19 11.80 -4.11
N ASN A 506 19.11 11.93 -5.43
CA ASN A 506 20.02 11.31 -6.39
C ASN A 506 21.08 12.31 -6.91
N GLU A 507 20.72 13.60 -7.01
CA GLU A 507 21.50 14.66 -7.63
C GLU A 507 21.20 16.04 -7.01
N VAL A 508 22.10 17.01 -7.16
CA VAL A 508 21.89 18.42 -6.75
C VAL A 508 22.15 19.42 -7.89
N PRO A 509 21.56 20.63 -7.82
CA PRO A 509 21.84 21.69 -8.79
C PRO A 509 23.35 21.94 -8.95
N GLY A 510 23.85 21.85 -10.18
CA GLY A 510 25.28 22.02 -10.48
C GLY A 510 26.18 20.80 -10.16
N GLY A 511 25.62 19.66 -9.75
CA GLY A 511 26.32 18.37 -9.67
C GLY A 511 27.33 18.21 -8.53
N VAL A 512 27.40 19.18 -7.61
CA VAL A 512 28.35 19.17 -6.48
C VAL A 512 27.59 19.44 -5.18
N LEU A 513 27.50 18.42 -4.33
CA LEU A 513 26.88 18.53 -3.00
C LEU A 513 27.79 19.35 -2.07
N LYS A 514 27.31 20.52 -1.67
CA LYS A 514 28.00 21.47 -0.78
C LYS A 514 27.58 21.34 0.69
N SER A 515 26.56 20.52 0.99
CA SER A 515 26.19 20.15 2.36
C SER A 515 27.40 19.56 3.12
N PRO A 516 27.89 20.21 4.19
CA PRO A 516 28.98 19.68 5.01
C PRO A 516 28.62 18.32 5.59
N GLN A 517 29.53 17.35 5.48
CA GLN A 517 29.30 16.01 6.02
C GLN A 517 29.42 16.01 7.54
N MET A 518 28.51 15.31 8.22
CA MET A 518 28.53 15.14 9.67
C MET A 518 29.65 14.16 10.05
N THR A 519 30.72 14.65 10.69
CA THR A 519 31.84 13.81 11.13
C THR A 519 31.47 12.98 12.36
N GLY A 520 30.81 11.85 12.12
CA GLY A 520 30.45 10.90 13.16
C GLY A 520 29.47 9.87 12.65
N ILE A 521 29.96 8.71 12.20
CA ILE A 521 29.11 7.55 11.89
C ILE A 521 28.55 7.04 13.22
N VAL A 522 27.35 7.50 13.59
CA VAL A 522 26.58 6.87 14.65
C VAL A 522 25.96 5.63 14.04
N LYS A 523 26.68 4.51 14.03
CA LYS A 523 26.04 3.22 13.77
C LYS A 523 24.87 3.08 14.74
N SER A 524 23.68 2.76 14.25
CA SER A 524 22.48 2.51 15.05
C SER A 524 22.64 1.21 15.84
N GLY A 525 23.53 1.22 16.84
CA GLY A 525 23.71 0.15 17.82
C GLY A 525 22.57 0.09 18.84
N LYS A 526 21.32 0.38 18.41
CA LYS A 526 20.10 0.21 19.21
C LYS A 526 19.87 -1.29 19.43
N SER A 527 20.58 -1.85 20.40
CA SER A 527 20.24 -3.16 20.94
C SER A 527 18.94 -3.01 21.75
N ILE A 528 17.80 -3.20 21.10
CA ILE A 528 16.49 -3.10 21.75
C ILE A 528 16.26 -4.36 22.57
N VAL A 529 16.21 -4.21 23.89
CA VAL A 529 15.93 -5.32 24.80
C VAL A 529 14.44 -5.65 24.70
N GLN A 530 14.13 -6.78 24.08
CA GLN A 530 12.77 -7.31 23.99
C GLN A 530 12.61 -8.51 24.96
N PRO A 531 12.26 -8.29 26.25
CA PRO A 531 12.27 -9.34 27.27
C PRO A 531 11.25 -10.45 27.04
N LYS A 532 10.29 -10.23 26.12
CA LYS A 532 9.23 -11.16 25.73
C LYS A 532 9.66 -12.13 24.61
N ARG A 533 10.87 -11.98 24.05
CA ARG A 533 11.52 -12.93 23.14
C ARG A 533 12.58 -13.76 23.88
N ILE A 534 12.15 -14.89 24.42
CA ILE A 534 12.97 -15.74 25.28
C ILE A 534 13.61 -16.87 24.45
N THR A 535 14.77 -16.61 23.83
CA THR A 535 15.48 -17.57 22.95
C THR A 535 16.41 -18.54 23.68
N LYS A 536 16.52 -18.44 25.01
CA LYS A 536 17.28 -19.38 25.85
C LYS A 536 16.34 -19.95 26.92
N MET A 537 16.40 -21.27 27.14
CA MET A 537 15.52 -21.91 28.11
C MET A 537 15.77 -21.32 29.52
N PRO A 538 14.72 -20.90 30.26
CA PRO A 538 14.87 -20.41 31.62
C PRO A 538 15.49 -21.49 32.53
N ALA A 539 16.44 -21.10 33.39
CA ALA A 539 17.22 -22.04 34.19
C ALA A 539 16.34 -22.87 35.17
N ASP A 540 15.23 -22.31 35.65
CA ASP A 540 14.26 -22.99 36.52
C ASP A 540 13.46 -24.11 35.81
N TRP A 541 13.66 -24.29 34.49
CA TRP A 541 13.07 -25.39 33.72
C TRP A 541 13.89 -26.67 33.80
N ASN A 542 15.11 -26.64 34.36
CA ASN A 542 15.97 -27.82 34.52
C ASN A 542 16.16 -28.61 33.19
N ASN A 543 16.33 -27.89 32.07
CA ASN A 543 16.43 -28.43 30.71
C ASN A 543 15.20 -29.26 30.24
N LYS A 544 14.01 -29.02 30.81
CA LYS A 544 12.78 -29.75 30.47
C LYS A 544 11.61 -28.81 30.16
N SER A 545 11.07 -28.93 28.95
CA SER A 545 9.75 -28.43 28.55
C SER A 545 8.67 -29.47 28.85
N ASP A 546 7.47 -29.03 29.23
CA ASP A 546 6.28 -29.89 29.35
C ASP A 546 5.70 -30.27 27.98
N GLN A 547 5.85 -29.37 26.99
CA GLN A 547 5.36 -29.55 25.63
C GLN A 547 6.34 -28.92 24.62
N LYS A 548 6.53 -29.58 23.47
CA LYS A 548 7.14 -28.97 22.28
C LYS A 548 6.03 -28.63 21.29
N LEU A 549 6.12 -27.46 20.68
CA LEU A 549 5.14 -26.94 19.75
C LEU A 549 5.88 -26.39 18.53
N MET A 550 5.55 -26.91 17.35
CA MET A 550 6.03 -26.36 16.08
C MET A 550 4.83 -25.70 15.39
N ILE A 551 5.04 -24.47 14.92
CA ILE A 551 4.08 -23.73 14.09
C ILE A 551 4.85 -23.29 12.85
N ALA A 552 4.29 -23.55 11.69
CA ALA A 552 4.86 -23.18 10.41
C ALA A 552 3.95 -22.20 9.66
N THR A 553 4.36 -21.81 8.46
CA THR A 553 3.58 -20.96 7.56
C THR A 553 3.00 -21.77 6.40
N LYS A 554 1.89 -21.29 5.81
CA LYS A 554 1.32 -21.85 4.58
C LYS A 554 0.83 -20.73 3.65
N PRO A 555 0.79 -20.97 2.32
CA PRO A 555 0.41 -19.97 1.34
C PRO A 555 -0.91 -19.24 1.64
N GLY A 556 -0.91 -17.94 1.33
CA GLY A 556 -2.07 -17.06 1.52
C GLY A 556 -2.14 -16.39 2.90
N LEU A 557 -0.99 -15.99 3.46
CA LEU A 557 -0.83 -15.27 4.73
C LEU A 557 -1.46 -16.00 5.93
N LYS A 558 -1.03 -17.24 6.17
CA LYS A 558 -1.56 -18.11 7.22
C LYS A 558 -0.47 -18.88 7.94
N TYR A 559 -0.72 -19.18 9.21
CA TYR A 559 -0.06 -20.29 9.89
C TYR A 559 -0.57 -21.63 9.36
N ASP A 560 0.24 -22.67 9.46
CA ASP A 560 -0.16 -24.03 9.14
C ASP A 560 -1.34 -24.49 10.02
N VAL A 561 -1.31 -24.12 11.30
CA VAL A 561 -2.38 -24.30 12.30
C VAL A 561 -3.42 -23.17 12.30
N GLU A 562 -4.69 -23.52 12.55
CA GLU A 562 -5.77 -22.55 12.83
C GLU A 562 -6.04 -22.41 14.34
N GLN A 563 -5.73 -23.46 15.10
CA GLN A 563 -5.88 -23.52 16.55
C GLN A 563 -4.80 -24.42 17.17
N VAL A 564 -4.27 -24.01 18.31
CA VAL A 564 -3.40 -24.79 19.18
C VAL A 564 -4.05 -24.91 20.56
N LYS A 565 -3.83 -26.04 21.23
CA LYS A 565 -4.25 -26.29 22.62
C LYS A 565 -3.01 -26.55 23.48
N VAL A 566 -2.97 -25.92 24.65
CA VAL A 566 -1.89 -26.04 25.65
C VAL A 566 -2.48 -26.08 27.05
N GLN A 567 -1.80 -26.74 27.98
CA GLN A 567 -2.21 -26.71 29.39
C GLN A 567 -1.81 -25.36 30.01
N ARG A 568 -2.62 -24.84 30.93
CA ARG A 568 -2.28 -23.68 31.75
C ARG A 568 -0.96 -23.88 32.50
N GLY A 569 -0.18 -22.80 32.64
CA GLY A 569 1.12 -22.82 33.34
C GLY A 569 2.24 -23.62 32.64
N ALA A 570 1.96 -24.33 31.55
CA ALA A 570 2.90 -25.25 30.91
C ALA A 570 4.15 -24.56 30.37
N LYS A 571 5.30 -25.22 30.54
CA LYS A 571 6.60 -24.82 30.00
C LYS A 571 6.72 -25.30 28.55
N VAL A 572 6.47 -24.41 27.58
CA VAL A 572 6.44 -24.76 26.16
C VAL A 572 7.71 -24.31 25.44
N GLU A 573 8.36 -25.25 24.75
CA GLU A 573 9.36 -24.97 23.73
C GLU A 573 8.62 -24.77 22.40
N LEU A 574 8.52 -23.52 21.94
CA LEU A 574 7.79 -23.11 20.75
C LEU A 574 8.76 -22.76 19.63
N THR A 575 8.78 -23.57 18.56
CA THR A 575 9.48 -23.26 17.31
C THR A 575 8.51 -22.65 16.31
N PHE A 576 8.82 -21.46 15.81
CA PHE A 576 8.22 -20.91 14.61
C PHE A 576 9.14 -21.16 13.42
N ASN A 577 8.63 -21.81 12.38
CA ASN A 577 9.34 -22.08 11.14
C ASN A 577 8.73 -21.28 9.99
N ASN A 578 9.46 -20.29 9.46
CA ASN A 578 9.00 -19.53 8.32
C ASN A 578 9.47 -20.21 7.02
N ASN A 579 8.60 -21.06 6.49
CA ASN A 579 8.70 -21.71 5.18
C ASN A 579 7.82 -21.01 4.12
N ASP A 580 7.56 -19.71 4.32
CA ASP A 580 6.95 -18.82 3.33
C ASP A 580 8.06 -17.99 2.67
N ASP A 581 7.73 -17.36 1.54
CA ASP A 581 8.63 -16.52 0.76
C ASP A 581 8.66 -15.05 1.19
N MET A 582 7.89 -14.72 2.24
CA MET A 582 7.83 -13.42 2.90
C MET A 582 8.41 -13.46 4.32
N MET A 583 8.72 -12.29 4.86
CA MET A 583 9.02 -12.14 6.29
C MET A 583 7.76 -12.33 7.15
N HIS A 584 7.86 -13.15 8.19
CA HIS A 584 6.79 -13.38 9.17
C HIS A 584 7.35 -13.46 10.60
N ASN A 585 6.52 -13.12 11.59
CA ASN A 585 6.83 -13.35 13.00
C ASN A 585 5.66 -14.08 13.66
N LEU A 586 5.86 -14.53 14.90
CA LEU A 586 4.84 -15.14 15.73
C LEU A 586 4.74 -14.36 17.04
N VAL A 587 3.59 -13.71 17.27
CA VAL A 587 3.30 -12.95 18.49
C VAL A 587 2.13 -13.58 19.23
N ILE A 588 2.34 -13.96 20.49
CA ILE A 588 1.30 -14.41 21.42
C ILE A 588 0.74 -13.19 22.15
N THR A 589 -0.56 -12.95 22.03
CA THR A 589 -1.25 -11.83 22.67
C THR A 589 -2.12 -12.27 23.86
N GLN A 590 -2.57 -11.30 24.66
CA GLN A 590 -3.56 -11.51 25.73
C GLN A 590 -4.90 -12.07 25.21
N LYS A 591 -5.81 -12.40 26.13
CA LYS A 591 -7.15 -12.90 25.82
C LYS A 591 -7.96 -11.92 24.97
N GLY A 592 -8.96 -12.46 24.27
CA GLY A 592 -9.90 -11.68 23.47
C GLY A 592 -9.34 -11.33 22.09
N LYS A 593 -10.22 -11.26 21.09
CA LYS A 593 -9.82 -11.00 19.69
C LYS A 593 -9.36 -9.55 19.51
N GLU A 594 -9.88 -8.62 20.31
CA GLU A 594 -9.52 -7.21 20.32
C GLU A 594 -8.06 -6.95 20.72
N SER A 595 -7.40 -7.88 21.43
CA SER A 595 -5.96 -7.79 21.71
C SER A 595 -5.15 -7.85 20.41
N VAL A 596 -5.54 -8.73 19.49
CA VAL A 596 -4.89 -8.95 18.19
C VAL A 596 -5.01 -7.71 17.31
N ASP A 597 -6.21 -7.14 17.23
CA ASP A 597 -6.46 -5.97 16.40
C ASP A 597 -5.67 -4.75 16.90
N LYS A 598 -5.59 -4.54 18.23
CA LYS A 598 -4.79 -3.48 18.85
C LYS A 598 -3.29 -3.69 18.66
N VAL A 599 -2.77 -4.90 18.91
CA VAL A 599 -1.34 -5.21 18.72
C VAL A 599 -0.94 -5.07 17.24
N GLY A 600 -1.79 -5.49 16.31
CA GLY A 600 -1.58 -5.28 14.87
C GLY A 600 -1.54 -3.80 14.46
N GLN A 601 -2.39 -2.95 15.05
CA GLN A 601 -2.35 -1.50 14.83
C GLN A 601 -1.10 -0.86 15.44
N MET A 602 -0.74 -1.22 16.68
CA MET A 602 0.47 -0.72 17.35
C MET A 602 1.75 -1.11 16.59
N ALA A 603 1.80 -2.31 16.00
CA ALA A 603 2.91 -2.75 15.16
C ALA A 603 3.09 -1.88 13.90
N LEU A 604 2.00 -1.50 13.24
CA LEU A 604 2.04 -0.56 12.11
C LEU A 604 2.53 0.84 12.52
N MET A 605 2.20 1.27 13.74
CA MET A 605 2.63 2.57 14.29
C MET A 605 4.14 2.65 14.61
N LEU A 606 4.88 1.53 14.61
CA LEU A 606 6.33 1.53 14.78
C LEU A 606 7.07 2.21 13.60
N GLY A 607 6.47 2.20 12.39
CA GLY A 607 7.03 2.86 11.22
C GLY A 607 8.48 2.43 10.92
N LEU A 608 9.38 3.42 10.83
CA LEU A 608 10.80 3.20 10.55
C LEU A 608 11.54 2.40 11.64
N ASP A 609 11.08 2.46 12.90
CA ASP A 609 11.67 1.68 13.99
C ASP A 609 11.17 0.21 13.97
N GLY A 610 10.19 -0.13 13.12
CA GLY A 610 9.62 -1.48 12.98
C GLY A 610 10.65 -2.63 12.91
N PRO A 611 11.67 -2.57 12.02
CA PRO A 611 12.74 -3.56 11.95
C PRO A 611 13.48 -3.78 13.28
N ASP A 612 13.88 -2.70 13.98
CA ASP A 612 14.60 -2.78 15.26
C ASP A 612 13.78 -3.49 16.35
N TYR A 613 12.46 -3.36 16.28
CA TYR A 613 11.48 -4.00 17.18
C TYR A 613 10.94 -5.34 16.66
N ASN A 614 11.49 -5.93 15.60
CA ASN A 614 10.96 -7.16 14.96
C ASN A 614 9.47 -7.04 14.53
N TYR A 615 9.00 -5.81 14.29
CA TYR A 615 7.60 -5.42 14.12
C TYR A 615 6.68 -5.81 15.30
N VAL A 616 7.22 -5.94 16.51
CA VAL A 616 6.47 -6.24 17.74
C VAL A 616 6.47 -5.02 18.67
N PRO A 617 5.30 -4.42 18.95
CA PRO A 617 5.20 -3.23 19.80
C PRO A 617 5.45 -3.59 21.27
N ASP A 618 6.11 -2.69 22.01
CA ASP A 618 6.29 -2.85 23.45
C ASP A 618 5.00 -2.50 24.20
N THR A 619 4.23 -3.53 24.54
CA THR A 619 2.92 -3.42 25.21
C THR A 619 2.61 -4.67 26.01
N ASP A 620 1.88 -4.53 27.12
CA ASP A 620 1.40 -5.65 27.93
C ASP A 620 0.40 -6.56 27.21
N LEU A 621 -0.21 -6.09 26.11
CA LEU A 621 -1.03 -6.92 25.24
C LEU A 621 -0.25 -8.04 24.55
N VAL A 622 1.07 -7.89 24.40
CA VAL A 622 1.99 -8.97 23.97
C VAL A 622 2.47 -9.74 25.20
N LEU A 623 2.36 -11.07 25.14
CA LEU A 623 2.87 -11.99 26.16
C LEU A 623 4.27 -12.48 25.78
N TYR A 624 4.41 -13.00 24.56
CA TYR A 624 5.66 -13.56 24.02
C TYR A 624 5.73 -13.36 22.51
N HIS A 625 6.93 -13.33 21.95
CA HIS A 625 7.10 -13.26 20.49
C HIS A 625 8.45 -13.83 20.01
N THR A 626 8.51 -14.13 18.72
CA THR A 626 9.76 -14.40 18.00
C THR A 626 10.38 -13.12 17.44
N ALA A 627 11.55 -13.24 16.82
CA ALA A 627 12.04 -12.29 15.83
C ALA A 627 11.12 -12.24 14.60
N ILE A 628 11.37 -11.26 13.72
CA ILE A 628 10.92 -11.33 12.33
C ILE A 628 11.81 -12.33 11.58
N MET A 629 11.22 -13.43 11.14
CA MET A 629 11.90 -14.51 10.45
C MET A 629 11.96 -14.20 8.96
N GLN A 630 13.14 -14.39 8.38
CA GLN A 630 13.33 -14.38 6.93
C GLN A 630 12.72 -15.64 6.29
N PRO A 631 12.49 -15.66 4.97
CA PRO A 631 12.15 -16.87 4.24
C PRO A 631 13.14 -18.02 4.52
N GLU A 632 12.61 -19.24 4.66
CA GLU A 632 13.34 -20.47 4.99
C GLU A 632 14.18 -20.40 6.30
N THR A 633 13.71 -19.62 7.30
CA THR A 633 14.37 -19.53 8.62
C THR A 633 13.42 -19.82 9.78
N ALA A 634 13.96 -20.33 10.88
CA ALA A 634 13.21 -20.71 12.07
C ALA A 634 13.82 -20.14 13.36
N GLU A 635 12.97 -19.88 14.36
CA GLU A 635 13.39 -19.53 15.72
C GLU A 635 12.62 -20.35 16.75
N THR A 636 13.31 -20.75 17.83
CA THR A 636 12.70 -21.36 19.02
C THR A 636 12.71 -20.36 20.17
N ILE A 637 11.55 -20.19 20.81
CA ILE A 637 11.36 -19.44 22.05
C ILE A 637 10.79 -20.34 23.16
N TYR A 638 11.08 -19.97 24.42
CA TYR A 638 10.68 -20.72 25.61
C TYR A 638 9.67 -19.91 26.41
N VAL A 639 8.42 -20.35 26.38
CA VAL A 639 7.27 -19.57 26.87
C VAL A 639 6.53 -20.34 27.97
N LYS A 640 6.23 -19.67 29.09
CA LYS A 640 5.36 -20.25 30.12
C LYS A 640 3.93 -19.85 29.82
N MET A 641 3.06 -20.82 29.57
CA MET A 641 1.67 -20.53 29.23
C MET A 641 0.92 -19.88 30.41
N PRO A 642 -0.05 -19.00 30.15
CA PRO A 642 -0.85 -18.36 31.19
C PRO A 642 -1.47 -19.35 32.17
N GLU A 643 -1.62 -18.95 33.44
CA GLU A 643 -2.27 -19.77 34.47
C GLU A 643 -3.81 -19.73 34.36
N GLU A 644 -4.36 -18.74 33.68
CA GLU A 644 -5.80 -18.51 33.53
C GLU A 644 -6.32 -19.14 32.23
N PRO A 645 -7.17 -20.19 32.27
CA PRO A 645 -7.72 -20.80 31.05
C PRO A 645 -8.50 -19.82 30.18
N GLY A 646 -8.43 -19.96 28.86
CA GLY A 646 -9.19 -19.12 27.92
C GLY A 646 -8.66 -19.12 26.49
N GLU A 647 -9.33 -18.32 25.65
CA GLU A 647 -8.92 -18.06 24.27
C GLU A 647 -7.96 -16.87 24.20
N TYR A 648 -6.67 -17.19 24.04
CA TYR A 648 -5.59 -16.30 23.64
C TYR A 648 -5.39 -16.42 22.12
N TRP A 649 -4.50 -15.59 21.57
CA TRP A 649 -4.27 -15.53 20.13
C TRP A 649 -2.79 -15.50 19.77
N ILE A 650 -2.52 -16.07 18.60
CA ILE A 650 -1.26 -16.00 17.87
C ILE A 650 -1.52 -15.15 16.62
N VAL A 651 -0.65 -14.18 16.34
CA VAL A 651 -0.77 -13.27 15.18
C VAL A 651 0.60 -12.95 14.59
N CYS A 652 0.68 -12.84 13.26
CA CYS A 652 1.84 -12.23 12.60
C CYS A 652 1.63 -10.71 12.57
N THR A 653 2.50 -9.95 13.21
CA THR A 653 2.44 -8.48 13.28
C THR A 653 3.27 -7.80 12.21
N PHE A 654 3.87 -8.55 11.27
CA PHE A 654 4.42 -7.95 10.07
C PHE A 654 3.33 -7.13 9.35
N PRO A 655 3.67 -5.93 8.81
CA PRO A 655 2.72 -5.01 8.18
C PRO A 655 1.71 -5.66 7.23
N GLY A 656 0.43 -5.35 7.42
CA GLY A 656 -0.69 -5.91 6.66
C GLY A 656 -1.13 -7.34 7.07
N HIS A 657 -0.19 -8.20 7.51
CA HIS A 657 -0.44 -9.63 7.76
C HIS A 657 -1.38 -9.86 8.95
N SER A 658 -1.32 -8.99 9.97
CA SER A 658 -2.06 -9.12 11.23
C SER A 658 -3.59 -9.21 11.08
N SER A 659 -4.13 -8.80 9.93
CA SER A 659 -5.57 -8.89 9.64
C SER A 659 -6.05 -10.30 9.28
N VAL A 660 -5.16 -11.16 8.76
CA VAL A 660 -5.50 -12.49 8.20
C VAL A 660 -4.68 -13.62 8.83
N MET A 661 -3.42 -13.37 9.18
CA MET A 661 -2.49 -14.37 9.68
C MET A 661 -2.61 -14.52 11.20
N ARG A 662 -3.61 -15.30 11.62
CA ARG A 662 -3.98 -15.54 13.02
C ARG A 662 -4.22 -17.02 13.28
N ALA A 663 -3.91 -17.46 14.49
CA ALA A 663 -4.32 -18.77 15.02
C ALA A 663 -4.81 -18.61 16.47
N LYS A 664 -5.76 -19.44 16.89
CA LYS A 664 -6.25 -19.47 18.28
C LYS A 664 -5.27 -20.21 19.19
N LEU A 665 -4.97 -19.68 20.37
CA LEU A 665 -4.24 -20.38 21.42
C LEU A 665 -5.19 -20.63 22.59
N ILE A 666 -5.67 -21.87 22.72
CA ILE A 666 -6.55 -22.26 23.81
C ILE A 666 -5.73 -22.80 24.97
N VAL A 667 -5.76 -22.07 26.08
CA VAL A 667 -5.20 -22.47 27.37
C VAL A 667 -6.30 -23.16 28.16
N GLN A 668 -6.08 -24.39 28.62
CA GLN A 668 -7.05 -25.23 29.35
C GLN A 668 -6.47 -25.75 30.67
#